data_AF-A0A920AYH7-F1
#
_entry.id   AF-A0A920AYH7-F1
#
_cell.length_a   1.000
_cell.length_b   1.000
_cell.length_c   1.000
_cell.angle_alpha   90.00
_cell.angle_beta   90.00
_cell.angle_gamma   90.00
#
_symmetry.space_group_name_H-M   'P 1'
#
loop_
_entity.id
_entity.type
_entity.pdbx_description
1 polymer ?
#
loop_
_entity_poly.entity_id
_entity_poly.type
_entity_poly.pdbx_seq_one_letter_code
_entity_poly.pdbx_strand_id
1 'polypeptide(L)'
;MIFLIKGLLIYLVLGFNLSISQDSTTYKKEEVGPIFYDLPLLDSLINDTLSYDLVKPIIEEDLQELTENNLFTSGTFFRSLDISTIGNESFSGGLRFQMSGKLSEELEVSGVISDQKLPFQPDGNTASLDEIDQIFINATHSNGDLTAGDISISSKKGRFNTFKRNLSGIKTRIKINTMDYDIAYGKNKGSFRRLSFKGEDGNQGPYFLTNENGKRNIIVSAGSEEVWLNGKKLIRGDNNDYVINYSNGEIFFNSKNLIFYDSDIDVEFQYQKDMYTQNFLNAALEDKSNDFFQYSLSFSREKDDFKSISDFEKSMFSKSDVLFQNGAVADSTGDYVLYEDILIYDPINEASDDNRYKVVFNFDPDGNYIRKISDNNIVYYVYNDDLDKDTNERFSPGIFKKAPSSKGVINVTTKSKLNSGFVFENEISISDKNANTLASDNIFKKRGNAFQSTIRNEPFRIGKMDALFSFDHWQTSKNFDSLNKSKRVSFNEEWDISDSNYISDEKFSSLSTTFNLDEKFNTTIDFSQFSFDKTIKNKKRIVSRFFGKFINELNVDLFTIETDKKFSKGLSKIYFTKKSIKPFVSLVGESREGEYNFFDYRFGLVEKENEAFSLIFGERTDKVFTDSIFSLSSNTIFQSQRNKFIQFDMKKIKKNGLSRTISFRQKIANTNNIQNSTISSFRSIINYRKKESPIRLNFLLNGNNSIYQIRSMVYDSVGIGLGNFRFDRNLNEYVEDVNGDYKSYNILSGESISGSRIDGFSKFDYNFSKTEFEKLKPLKFRSIVRLDLHSKDANLFGDIDKQNTQFYNYSNKSEFIYQKNRSMSNYRIYYQKIRNFNGMDVRGWKDMISNKFAIESSNKFLDDLFIILNINSNNKESLFSNPNMINRRVRGLSNVAGFKKKIGSMHNVETKFNFTSEKLFLNDIEKKISSNGIEMNYLYYNNKSRVNLKLLLNDVKGYDGMPYEVANGNANGVTQQLNASMMFDVGNNFFIKLNAMYKNDIRYKNMMSISGELGANF
;
A
#
# COMPACT_ATOMS: atom_id res chain seq x y z
N MET A 1 52.65 -10.94 -31.73
CA MET A 1 51.58 -11.52 -30.88
C MET A 1 51.11 -12.88 -31.42
N ILE A 2 52.03 -13.79 -31.75
CA ILE A 2 51.71 -15.19 -32.15
C ILE A 2 52.62 -16.22 -31.44
N PHE A 3 53.60 -15.80 -30.62
CA PHE A 3 54.43 -16.69 -29.79
C PHE A 3 54.14 -16.65 -28.28
N LEU A 4 53.09 -15.94 -27.85
CA LEU A 4 52.69 -15.82 -26.44
C LEU A 4 51.40 -16.61 -26.08
N ILE A 5 50.89 -17.42 -27.01
CA ILE A 5 49.62 -18.17 -26.85
C ILE A 5 49.84 -19.67 -26.59
N LYS A 6 51.09 -20.15 -26.54
CA LYS A 6 51.41 -21.55 -26.16
C LYS A 6 51.91 -21.74 -24.71
N GLY A 7 52.09 -20.67 -23.94
CA GLY A 7 52.65 -20.73 -22.58
C GLY A 7 51.64 -20.59 -21.42
N LEU A 8 50.37 -20.25 -21.67
CA LEU A 8 49.43 -19.88 -20.59
C LEU A 8 48.29 -20.88 -20.37
N LEU A 9 48.27 -22.01 -21.07
CA LEU A 9 47.21 -23.03 -20.99
C LEU A 9 47.61 -24.29 -20.18
N ILE A 10 48.78 -24.27 -19.52
CA ILE A 10 49.30 -25.38 -18.67
C ILE A 10 49.63 -24.87 -17.24
N TYR A 11 48.85 -23.92 -16.72
CA TYR A 11 48.97 -23.48 -15.31
C TYR A 11 47.62 -23.33 -14.58
N LEU A 12 46.56 -23.99 -15.05
CA LEU A 12 45.25 -24.01 -14.39
C LEU A 12 44.74 -25.43 -14.10
N VAL A 13 45.65 -26.41 -14.09
CA VAL A 13 45.41 -27.77 -13.62
C VAL A 13 46.63 -28.17 -12.79
N LEU A 14 46.40 -28.48 -11.52
CA LEU A 14 47.34 -28.88 -10.44
C LEU A 14 47.91 -27.75 -9.58
N GLY A 15 47.49 -27.70 -8.31
CA GLY A 15 48.18 -26.93 -7.28
C GLY A 15 47.40 -26.43 -6.06
N PHE A 16 46.40 -27.15 -5.54
CA PHE A 16 45.98 -26.98 -4.13
C PHE A 16 46.72 -28.03 -3.28
N ASN A 17 47.94 -27.70 -2.85
CA ASN A 17 48.60 -28.37 -1.74
C ASN A 17 48.60 -27.41 -0.56
N LEU A 18 47.68 -27.63 0.39
CA LEU A 18 47.83 -27.12 1.75
C LEU A 18 48.73 -28.10 2.50
N SER A 19 49.98 -27.72 2.71
CA SER A 19 50.86 -28.33 3.70
C SER A 19 50.60 -27.68 5.06
N ILE A 20 49.79 -28.34 5.89
CA ILE A 20 49.77 -28.15 7.35
C ILE A 20 50.77 -29.16 7.93
N SER A 21 51.69 -28.64 8.73
CA SER A 21 52.74 -29.39 9.41
C SER A 21 52.16 -30.45 10.35
N GLN A 22 52.74 -31.64 10.26
CA GLN A 22 52.52 -32.80 11.09
C GLN A 22 53.02 -32.55 12.52
N ASP A 23 52.18 -32.78 13.51
CA ASP A 23 52.63 -33.20 14.84
C ASP A 23 51.87 -34.48 15.22
N SER A 24 52.63 -35.47 15.66
CA SER A 24 52.22 -36.87 15.76
C SER A 24 51.70 -37.20 17.16
N THR A 25 50.50 -37.79 17.25
CA THR A 25 50.19 -38.83 18.25
C THR A 25 48.97 -39.66 17.81
N THR A 26 49.15 -40.97 17.82
CA THR A 26 48.20 -42.06 17.50
C THR A 26 47.03 -42.14 18.50
N TYR A 27 45.79 -42.42 18.06
CA TYR A 27 44.91 -43.49 18.59
C TYR A 27 43.57 -43.64 17.82
N LYS A 28 43.14 -44.91 17.74
CA LYS A 28 41.95 -45.61 17.18
C LYS A 28 40.66 -44.85 16.76
N LYS A 29 40.28 -45.10 15.50
CA LYS A 29 39.00 -45.59 14.93
C LYS A 29 37.69 -45.38 15.75
N GLU A 30 36.92 -44.36 15.34
CA GLU A 30 35.44 -44.40 15.26
C GLU A 30 35.03 -43.65 13.99
N GLU A 31 34.33 -44.34 13.08
CA GLU A 31 33.77 -43.75 11.85
C GLU A 31 32.47 -43.01 12.21
N VAL A 32 32.46 -41.69 12.00
CA VAL A 32 31.23 -40.90 11.93
C VAL A 32 31.27 -40.14 10.59
N GLY A 33 30.48 -40.63 9.63
CA GLY A 33 30.25 -40.03 8.32
C GLY A 33 28.82 -40.35 7.83
N PRO A 34 28.18 -39.46 7.03
CA PRO A 34 26.73 -39.53 6.78
C PRO A 34 26.30 -40.68 5.83
N ILE A 35 25.17 -41.29 6.19
CA ILE A 35 24.56 -42.58 5.75
C ILE A 35 24.08 -42.63 4.28
N PHE A 36 24.54 -41.75 3.39
CA PHE A 36 24.07 -41.76 1.98
C PHE A 36 24.67 -42.88 1.11
N TYR A 37 25.63 -43.64 1.63
CA TYR A 37 26.23 -44.78 0.92
C TYR A 37 25.42 -46.08 1.00
N ASP A 38 24.40 -46.16 1.87
CA ASP A 38 23.61 -47.39 2.09
C ASP A 38 22.17 -47.32 1.53
N LEU A 39 21.89 -46.45 0.56
CA LEU A 39 20.61 -46.51 -0.14
C LEU A 39 20.60 -47.71 -1.11
N PRO A 40 19.54 -48.55 -1.11
CA PRO A 40 19.49 -49.73 -1.97
C PRO A 40 19.42 -49.34 -3.45
N LEU A 41 20.17 -50.09 -4.27
CA LEU A 41 20.12 -50.02 -5.73
C LEU A 41 18.71 -50.36 -6.22
N LEU A 42 18.00 -49.39 -6.82
CA LEU A 42 16.78 -49.65 -7.56
C LEU A 42 17.11 -50.35 -8.88
N ASP A 43 16.44 -51.48 -9.06
CA ASP A 43 16.63 -52.45 -10.14
C ASP A 43 16.34 -51.88 -11.53
N SER A 44 17.16 -52.28 -12.50
CA SER A 44 17.11 -51.86 -13.89
C SER A 44 16.60 -53.02 -14.74
N LEU A 45 15.37 -52.94 -15.23
CA LEU A 45 14.91 -53.76 -16.36
C LEU A 45 14.83 -52.90 -17.61
N ILE A 46 15.90 -53.00 -18.41
CA ILE A 46 15.93 -52.64 -19.82
C ILE A 46 15.62 -53.93 -20.60
N ASN A 47 14.66 -53.86 -21.53
CA ASN A 47 14.67 -54.76 -22.67
C ASN A 47 14.51 -53.95 -23.96
N ASP A 48 15.19 -54.45 -24.97
CA ASP A 48 15.72 -53.72 -26.11
C ASP A 48 14.83 -53.88 -27.36
N THR A 49 14.94 -52.92 -28.29
CA THR A 49 14.58 -52.97 -29.74
C THR A 49 13.10 -52.88 -30.18
N LEU A 50 12.75 -51.85 -30.99
CA LEU A 50 12.36 -51.94 -32.42
C LEU A 50 11.71 -50.63 -32.97
N SER A 51 12.33 -50.09 -34.02
CA SER A 51 11.83 -49.48 -35.26
C SER A 51 10.64 -48.49 -35.30
N TYR A 52 10.90 -47.36 -35.97
CA TYR A 52 9.92 -46.40 -36.52
C TYR A 52 9.00 -47.03 -37.58
N ASP A 53 7.69 -46.79 -37.50
CA ASP A 53 6.81 -46.70 -38.69
C ASP A 53 5.53 -45.87 -38.45
N LEU A 54 4.98 -45.35 -39.56
CA LEU A 54 4.03 -44.25 -39.70
C LEU A 54 2.53 -44.60 -39.45
N VAL A 55 1.84 -43.71 -38.73
CA VAL A 55 0.48 -43.14 -38.99
C VAL A 55 -0.68 -44.08 -39.44
N LYS A 56 -1.62 -44.42 -38.52
CA LYS A 56 -3.10 -44.17 -38.57
C LYS A 56 -3.88 -44.85 -37.40
N PRO A 57 -5.16 -44.48 -37.13
CA PRO A 57 -5.68 -44.20 -35.79
C PRO A 57 -6.36 -45.40 -35.10
N ILE A 58 -6.30 -45.44 -33.78
CA ILE A 58 -6.99 -46.38 -32.88
C ILE A 58 -7.66 -45.48 -31.83
N ILE A 59 -8.98 -45.26 -31.92
CA ILE A 59 -10.05 -45.98 -31.19
C ILE A 59 -9.83 -45.92 -29.66
N GLU A 60 -10.74 -45.21 -29.00
CA GLU A 60 -10.94 -45.20 -27.56
C GLU A 60 -11.14 -46.63 -27.02
N GLU A 61 -10.36 -46.99 -26.00
CA GLU A 61 -10.68 -47.82 -24.83
C GLU A 61 -9.41 -48.57 -24.38
N ASP A 62 -8.70 -47.98 -23.42
CA ASP A 62 -8.27 -48.65 -22.18
C ASP A 62 -7.56 -47.61 -21.29
N LEU A 63 -8.39 -46.83 -20.57
CA LEU A 63 -7.99 -46.03 -19.43
C LEU A 63 -8.40 -46.79 -18.16
N GLN A 64 -7.71 -47.86 -17.82
CA GLN A 64 -7.81 -48.46 -16.49
C GLN A 64 -6.48 -49.11 -16.09
N GLU A 65 -5.61 -48.28 -15.52
CA GLU A 65 -4.92 -48.53 -14.24
C GLU A 65 -4.16 -47.24 -13.86
N LEU A 66 -4.92 -46.18 -13.60
CA LEU A 66 -4.42 -45.03 -12.84
C LEU A 66 -4.55 -45.41 -11.36
N THR A 67 -3.42 -45.77 -10.76
CA THR A 67 -3.25 -45.89 -9.30
C THR A 67 -3.93 -44.73 -8.57
N GLU A 68 -4.76 -45.06 -7.60
CA GLU A 68 -5.63 -44.21 -6.77
C GLU A 68 -4.89 -43.12 -5.96
N ASN A 69 -4.27 -42.15 -6.61
CA ASN A 69 -3.79 -40.93 -5.96
C ASN A 69 -4.66 -39.74 -6.36
N ASN A 70 -5.81 -39.60 -5.70
CA ASN A 70 -6.75 -38.49 -5.87
C ASN A 70 -6.30 -37.19 -5.17
N LEU A 71 -5.06 -37.14 -4.63
CA LEU A 71 -4.48 -35.99 -3.95
C LEU A 71 -3.38 -35.35 -4.81
N PHE A 72 -3.64 -34.14 -5.29
CA PHE A 72 -2.68 -33.31 -6.00
C PHE A 72 -1.89 -32.48 -4.99
N THR A 73 -0.57 -32.62 -5.00
CA THR A 73 0.35 -31.78 -4.24
C THR A 73 1.17 -30.93 -5.19
N SER A 74 1.42 -29.67 -4.84
CA SER A 74 2.37 -28.83 -5.55
C SER A 74 3.06 -27.85 -4.62
N GLY A 75 4.29 -27.46 -4.87
CA GLY A 75 4.93 -26.45 -4.04
C GLY A 75 6.41 -26.27 -4.31
N THR A 76 7.01 -25.41 -3.51
CA THR A 76 8.42 -25.07 -3.58
C THR A 76 9.06 -25.04 -2.20
N PHE A 77 10.31 -25.44 -2.12
CA PHE A 77 11.16 -25.35 -0.94
C PHE A 77 12.49 -24.76 -1.36
N PHE A 78 13.09 -23.90 -0.55
CA PHE A 78 14.46 -23.47 -0.75
C PHE A 78 15.16 -23.08 0.56
N ARG A 79 16.49 -23.13 0.54
CA ARG A 79 17.41 -22.67 1.59
C ARG A 79 18.52 -21.89 0.92
N SER A 80 18.80 -20.69 1.40
CA SER A 80 19.85 -19.81 0.91
C SER A 80 20.86 -19.46 1.98
N LEU A 81 22.12 -19.39 1.59
CA LEU A 81 23.26 -19.02 2.42
C LEU A 81 24.04 -17.92 1.68
N ASP A 82 24.23 -16.77 2.32
CA ASP A 82 25.06 -15.68 1.82
C ASP A 82 26.26 -15.49 2.76
N ILE A 83 27.46 -15.38 2.19
CA ILE A 83 28.72 -15.16 2.89
C ILE A 83 29.44 -13.98 2.23
N SER A 84 29.91 -13.02 3.01
CA SER A 84 30.67 -11.86 2.52
C SER A 84 31.90 -11.58 3.37
N THR A 85 33.02 -11.22 2.73
CA THR A 85 34.28 -10.86 3.40
C THR A 85 34.22 -9.58 4.23
N ILE A 86 33.16 -8.78 4.06
CA ILE A 86 32.95 -7.50 4.79
C ILE A 86 31.97 -7.69 5.96
N GLY A 87 31.68 -8.94 6.35
CA GLY A 87 31.15 -9.25 7.69
C GLY A 87 29.67 -9.60 7.75
N ASN A 88 29.13 -10.34 6.79
CA ASN A 88 27.77 -10.88 6.90
C ASN A 88 27.71 -12.35 6.44
N GLU A 89 27.22 -13.19 7.33
CA GLU A 89 26.76 -14.55 7.06
C GLU A 89 25.24 -14.56 7.31
N SER A 90 24.44 -14.76 6.26
CA SER A 90 22.99 -14.89 6.41
C SER A 90 22.50 -16.23 5.90
N PHE A 91 21.70 -16.90 6.72
CA PHE A 91 20.97 -18.10 6.34
C PHE A 91 19.49 -17.78 6.27
N SER A 92 18.87 -18.07 5.12
CA SER A 92 17.47 -17.83 4.85
C SER A 92 16.83 -19.05 4.19
N GLY A 93 15.50 -19.12 4.21
CA GLY A 93 14.78 -20.27 3.66
C GLY A 93 13.30 -19.97 3.46
N GLY A 94 12.69 -20.77 2.59
CA GLY A 94 11.26 -20.71 2.33
C GLY A 94 10.70 -22.08 1.96
N LEU A 95 9.45 -22.31 2.30
CA LEU A 95 8.61 -23.45 1.96
C LEU A 95 7.26 -22.86 1.57
N ARG A 96 6.71 -23.30 0.44
CA ARG A 96 5.34 -23.04 0.01
C ARG A 96 4.78 -24.34 -0.53
N PHE A 97 3.95 -25.01 0.23
CA PHE A 97 3.35 -26.29 -0.11
C PHE A 97 1.85 -26.11 -0.30
N GLN A 98 1.27 -26.69 -1.34
CA GLN A 98 -0.15 -26.70 -1.64
C GLN A 98 -0.62 -28.14 -1.85
N MET A 99 -1.79 -28.47 -1.33
CA MET A 99 -2.45 -29.76 -1.57
C MET A 99 -3.92 -29.56 -1.90
N SER A 100 -4.49 -30.42 -2.75
CA SER A 100 -5.93 -30.48 -3.03
C SER A 100 -6.30 -31.86 -3.54
N GLY A 101 -7.38 -32.44 -3.04
CA GLY A 101 -7.91 -33.70 -3.56
C GLY A 101 -8.77 -34.48 -2.58
N LYS A 102 -9.30 -35.62 -3.05
CA LYS A 102 -10.18 -36.48 -2.26
C LYS A 102 -9.37 -37.51 -1.49
N LEU A 103 -9.57 -37.57 -0.17
CA LEU A 103 -9.06 -38.63 0.69
C LEU A 103 -10.03 -39.82 0.77
N SER A 104 -11.33 -39.57 0.55
CA SER A 104 -12.39 -40.58 0.39
C SER A 104 -13.52 -40.02 -0.47
N GLU A 105 -14.60 -40.79 -0.71
CA GLU A 105 -15.77 -40.29 -1.46
C GLU A 105 -16.43 -39.07 -0.82
N GLU A 106 -16.40 -38.99 0.52
CA GLU A 106 -17.05 -37.94 1.30
C GLU A 106 -16.08 -36.91 1.90
N LEU A 107 -14.76 -37.09 1.79
CA LEU A 107 -13.75 -36.22 2.38
C LEU A 107 -12.79 -35.64 1.35
N GLU A 108 -12.79 -34.32 1.22
CA GLU A 108 -11.87 -33.55 0.38
C GLU A 108 -10.95 -32.70 1.25
N VAL A 109 -9.66 -32.67 0.95
CA VAL A 109 -8.68 -31.82 1.65
C VAL A 109 -8.06 -30.85 0.66
N SER A 110 -7.89 -29.61 1.10
CA SER A 110 -7.19 -28.55 0.38
C SER A 110 -6.37 -27.71 1.35
N GLY A 111 -5.22 -27.17 0.97
CA GLY A 111 -4.46 -26.32 1.86
C GLY A 111 -3.23 -25.69 1.25
N VAL A 112 -2.77 -24.63 1.87
CA VAL A 112 -1.54 -23.90 1.55
C VAL A 112 -0.74 -23.74 2.85
N ILE A 113 0.46 -24.29 2.90
CA ILE A 113 1.40 -24.15 4.01
C ILE A 113 2.57 -23.29 3.54
N SER A 114 2.92 -22.25 4.28
CA SER A 114 4.09 -21.42 3.97
C SER A 114 4.83 -21.03 5.23
N ASP A 115 6.16 -21.07 5.22
CA ASP A 115 7.01 -20.46 6.26
C ASP A 115 7.60 -19.12 5.78
N GLN A 116 7.26 -18.68 4.56
CA GLN A 116 7.73 -17.43 4.00
C GLN A 116 7.09 -16.25 4.74
N LYS A 117 7.87 -15.57 5.56
CA LYS A 117 7.55 -14.19 5.95
C LYS A 117 7.84 -13.32 4.74
N LEU A 118 6.82 -12.89 3.99
CA LEU A 118 7.03 -11.86 2.98
C LEU A 118 7.60 -10.62 3.69
N PRO A 119 8.78 -10.12 3.29
CA PRO A 119 9.45 -9.03 4.00
C PRO A 119 8.80 -7.66 3.73
N PHE A 120 7.73 -7.61 2.95
CA PHE A 120 7.07 -6.38 2.55
C PHE A 120 5.55 -6.56 2.65
N GLN A 121 4.88 -5.59 3.27
CA GLN A 121 3.45 -5.44 3.10
C GLN A 121 3.19 -4.93 1.68
N PRO A 122 2.12 -5.39 1.02
CA PRO A 122 1.82 -4.93 -0.33
C PRO A 122 1.35 -3.47 -0.31
N ASP A 123 1.80 -2.66 -1.26
CA ASP A 123 1.35 -1.27 -1.39
C ASP A 123 -0.15 -1.22 -1.71
N GLY A 124 -0.93 -0.40 -0.99
CA GLY A 124 -2.39 -0.25 -1.15
C GLY A 124 -2.85 0.43 -2.44
N ASN A 125 -2.04 0.35 -3.49
CA ASN A 125 -2.23 0.97 -4.80
C ASN A 125 -3.23 0.19 -5.66
N THR A 126 -3.57 -1.05 -5.30
CA THR A 126 -4.53 -1.90 -6.02
C THR A 126 -5.75 -2.24 -5.18
N ALA A 127 -6.88 -2.51 -5.84
CA ALA A 127 -8.10 -2.96 -5.17
C ALA A 127 -8.02 -4.43 -4.74
N SER A 128 -7.30 -5.26 -5.51
CA SER A 128 -7.24 -6.71 -5.33
C SER A 128 -6.01 -7.10 -4.50
N LEU A 129 -6.19 -7.29 -3.20
CA LEU A 129 -5.12 -7.64 -2.26
C LEU A 129 -5.46 -8.84 -1.35
N ASP A 130 -6.67 -9.38 -1.45
CA ASP A 130 -7.28 -10.18 -0.37
C ASP A 130 -6.75 -11.63 -0.25
N GLU A 131 -5.85 -12.11 -1.13
CA GLU A 131 -5.66 -13.56 -1.32
C GLU A 131 -4.22 -14.09 -1.36
N ILE A 132 -3.19 -13.25 -1.19
CA ILE A 132 -1.82 -13.68 -1.53
C ILE A 132 -1.11 -14.49 -0.42
N ASP A 133 -1.52 -14.33 0.86
CA ASP A 133 -0.73 -14.80 2.02
C ASP A 133 -1.46 -15.74 3.01
N GLN A 134 -2.56 -16.39 2.61
CA GLN A 134 -3.31 -17.25 3.54
C GLN A 134 -2.63 -18.61 3.73
N ILE A 135 -2.20 -18.93 4.96
CA ILE A 135 -1.68 -20.24 5.35
C ILE A 135 -2.82 -21.04 5.98
N PHE A 136 -3.39 -22.04 5.31
CA PHE A 136 -4.50 -22.81 5.86
C PHE A 136 -4.50 -24.26 5.39
N ILE A 137 -5.21 -25.11 6.13
CA ILE A 137 -5.60 -26.46 5.72
C ILE A 137 -7.11 -26.56 5.94
N ASN A 138 -7.84 -26.98 4.92
CA ASN A 138 -9.28 -27.15 4.93
C ASN A 138 -9.63 -28.60 4.59
N ALA A 139 -10.43 -29.23 5.46
CA ALA A 139 -11.02 -30.54 5.25
C ALA A 139 -12.54 -30.37 5.12
N THR A 140 -13.09 -30.76 3.98
CA THR A 140 -14.52 -30.65 3.66
C THR A 140 -15.15 -32.04 3.64
N HIS A 141 -16.25 -32.20 4.37
CA HIS A 141 -17.08 -33.39 4.42
C HIS A 141 -18.52 -33.09 4.00
N SER A 142 -19.31 -34.12 3.68
CA SER A 142 -20.77 -34.01 3.43
C SER A 142 -21.55 -33.32 4.55
N ASN A 143 -21.08 -33.45 5.80
CA ASN A 143 -21.75 -32.97 7.02
C ASN A 143 -21.07 -31.73 7.62
N GLY A 144 -20.04 -31.16 6.98
CA GLY A 144 -19.34 -30.02 7.55
C GLY A 144 -17.96 -29.74 6.98
N ASP A 145 -17.32 -28.69 7.45
CA ASP A 145 -15.97 -28.31 7.08
C ASP A 145 -15.13 -27.98 8.33
N LEU A 146 -13.83 -28.21 8.25
CA LEU A 146 -12.84 -27.87 9.26
C LEU A 146 -11.67 -27.16 8.58
N THR A 147 -11.47 -25.89 8.90
CA THR A 147 -10.34 -25.10 8.44
C THR A 147 -9.42 -24.77 9.61
N ALA A 148 -8.13 -25.04 9.48
CA ALA A 148 -7.08 -24.68 10.44
C ALA A 148 -6.01 -23.79 9.79
N GLY A 149 -5.41 -22.89 10.56
CA GLY A 149 -4.47 -21.89 10.08
C GLY A 149 -5.10 -20.50 10.06
N ASP A 150 -4.87 -19.75 8.99
CA ASP A 150 -5.36 -18.40 8.78
C ASP A 150 -6.79 -18.43 8.27
N ILE A 151 -7.71 -18.05 9.16
CA ILE A 151 -9.15 -18.11 8.93
C ILE A 151 -9.75 -16.70 9.02
N SER A 152 -10.78 -16.44 8.22
CA SER A 152 -11.61 -15.25 8.37
C SER A 152 -13.00 -15.67 8.85
N ILE A 153 -13.42 -15.09 9.98
CA ILE A 153 -14.77 -15.27 10.51
C ILE A 153 -15.53 -13.96 10.44
N SER A 154 -16.79 -14.03 10.01
CA SER A 154 -17.68 -12.89 10.00
C SER A 154 -19.08 -13.29 10.43
N SER A 155 -19.71 -12.45 11.25
CA SER A 155 -21.13 -12.54 11.57
C SER A 155 -21.84 -11.30 11.06
N LYS A 156 -23.06 -11.48 10.54
CA LYS A 156 -24.03 -10.43 10.19
C LYS A 156 -25.43 -10.81 10.69
N LYS A 157 -25.48 -11.41 11.88
CA LYS A 157 -26.72 -11.91 12.49
C LYS A 157 -27.30 -10.80 13.36
N GLY A 158 -28.34 -10.13 12.85
CA GLY A 158 -28.94 -8.99 13.53
C GLY A 158 -28.05 -7.73 13.50
N ARG A 159 -28.47 -6.71 14.25
CA ARG A 159 -27.82 -5.40 14.40
C ARG A 159 -26.65 -5.43 15.36
N PHE A 160 -26.71 -6.20 16.43
CA PHE A 160 -25.73 -6.16 17.51
C PHE A 160 -24.63 -7.22 17.38
N ASN A 161 -24.84 -8.27 16.59
CA ASN A 161 -23.80 -9.26 16.24
C ASN A 161 -23.33 -9.14 14.79
N THR A 162 -22.72 -7.99 14.47
CA THR A 162 -21.99 -7.78 13.22
C THR A 162 -20.50 -7.65 13.53
N PHE A 163 -19.65 -8.50 12.95
CA PHE A 163 -18.19 -8.39 13.06
C PHE A 163 -17.49 -9.15 11.93
N LYS A 164 -16.23 -8.80 11.68
CA LYS A 164 -15.28 -9.58 10.86
C LYS A 164 -13.94 -9.66 11.59
N ARG A 165 -13.37 -10.85 11.73
CA ARG A 165 -12.08 -11.10 12.38
C ARG A 165 -11.23 -12.05 11.54
N ASN A 166 -9.95 -11.73 11.44
CA ASN A 166 -8.95 -12.59 10.83
C ASN A 166 -8.14 -13.22 11.95
N LEU A 167 -8.17 -14.55 12.03
CA LEU A 167 -7.56 -15.33 13.11
C LEU A 167 -6.50 -16.26 12.54
N SER A 168 -5.49 -16.58 13.33
CA SER A 168 -4.73 -17.82 13.18
C SER A 168 -5.25 -18.80 14.22
N GLY A 169 -5.95 -19.84 13.77
CA GLY A 169 -6.69 -20.75 14.62
C GLY A 169 -7.43 -21.84 13.85
N ILE A 170 -8.56 -22.28 14.39
CA ILE A 170 -9.40 -23.34 13.83
C ILE A 170 -10.83 -22.82 13.71
N LYS A 171 -11.48 -23.12 12.59
CA LYS A 171 -12.90 -22.91 12.32
C LYS A 171 -13.51 -24.22 11.88
N THR A 172 -14.69 -24.54 12.39
CA THR A 172 -15.48 -25.66 11.90
C THR A 172 -16.93 -25.25 11.71
N ARG A 173 -17.53 -25.74 10.63
CA ARG A 173 -18.96 -25.71 10.43
C ARG A 173 -19.48 -27.14 10.39
N ILE A 174 -20.47 -27.45 11.21
CA ILE A 174 -21.07 -28.79 11.28
C ILE A 174 -22.56 -28.65 10.99
N LYS A 175 -23.08 -29.49 10.09
CA LYS A 175 -24.50 -29.59 9.76
C LYS A 175 -25.05 -30.87 10.37
N ILE A 176 -25.98 -30.72 11.30
CA ILE A 176 -26.71 -31.84 11.90
C ILE A 176 -28.19 -31.61 11.62
N ASN A 177 -28.77 -32.47 10.78
CA ASN A 177 -30.14 -32.32 10.28
C ASN A 177 -30.36 -30.96 9.60
N THR A 178 -31.07 -30.04 10.25
CA THR A 178 -31.39 -28.69 9.77
C THR A 178 -30.65 -27.59 10.53
N MET A 179 -29.81 -27.98 11.50
CA MET A 179 -29.05 -27.06 12.34
C MET A 179 -27.63 -26.90 11.81
N ASP A 180 -27.22 -25.64 11.63
CA ASP A 180 -25.85 -25.25 11.27
C ASP A 180 -25.13 -24.76 12.55
N TYR A 181 -24.05 -25.43 12.92
CA TYR A 181 -23.13 -25.00 13.99
C TYR A 181 -21.88 -24.37 13.36
N ASP A 182 -21.48 -23.17 13.81
CA ASP A 182 -20.26 -22.49 13.36
C ASP A 182 -19.40 -22.13 14.58
N ILE A 183 -18.27 -22.82 14.75
CA ILE A 183 -17.38 -22.68 15.89
C ILE A 183 -16.00 -22.26 15.39
N ALA A 184 -15.42 -21.24 16.02
CA ALA A 184 -14.06 -20.82 15.73
C ALA A 184 -13.30 -20.44 17.00
N TYR A 185 -12.02 -20.78 17.06
CA TYR A 185 -11.11 -20.39 18.12
C TYR A 185 -9.73 -20.09 17.55
N GLY A 186 -9.13 -18.98 17.93
CA GLY A 186 -7.81 -18.61 17.45
C GLY A 186 -7.27 -17.32 18.04
N LYS A 187 -6.08 -16.92 17.59
CA LYS A 187 -5.49 -15.62 17.90
C LYS A 187 -5.84 -14.62 16.81
N ASN A 188 -6.34 -13.45 17.18
CA ASN A 188 -6.53 -12.33 16.26
C ASN A 188 -5.18 -11.95 15.63
N LYS A 189 -5.15 -11.81 14.30
CA LYS A 189 -3.96 -11.32 13.57
C LYS A 189 -3.68 -9.83 13.79
N GLY A 190 -4.67 -9.09 14.26
CA GLY A 190 -4.56 -7.68 14.59
C GLY A 190 -5.73 -7.23 15.46
N SER A 191 -5.59 -6.09 16.11
CA SER A 191 -6.63 -5.47 16.89
C SER A 191 -7.45 -4.52 16.03
N PHE A 192 -8.76 -4.63 16.16
CA PHE A 192 -9.70 -3.77 15.47
C PHE A 192 -9.70 -2.38 16.10
N ARG A 193 -9.67 -1.34 15.26
CA ARG A 193 -9.89 0.04 15.67
C ARG A 193 -10.80 0.75 14.68
N ARG A 194 -11.57 1.68 15.24
CA ARG A 194 -12.31 2.68 14.48
C ARG A 194 -11.76 4.05 14.81
N LEU A 195 -11.60 4.85 13.77
CA LEU A 195 -11.19 6.24 13.86
C LEU A 195 -12.19 7.08 13.07
N SER A 196 -12.66 8.18 13.65
CA SER A 196 -13.56 9.14 13.02
C SER A 196 -12.94 10.51 13.21
N PHE A 197 -12.78 11.26 12.13
CA PHE A 197 -12.20 12.60 12.17
C PHE A 197 -12.76 13.45 11.03
N LYS A 198 -12.65 14.78 11.17
CA LYS A 198 -12.99 15.71 10.11
C LYS A 198 -11.83 15.87 9.13
N GLY A 199 -12.17 16.03 7.86
CA GLY A 199 -11.22 16.40 6.82
C GLY A 199 -10.68 17.81 7.04
N GLU A 200 -9.66 18.16 6.26
CA GLU A 200 -9.09 19.50 6.23
C GLU A 200 -9.22 20.01 4.79
N ASP A 201 -9.52 21.30 4.63
CA ASP A 201 -9.72 21.88 3.30
C ASP A 201 -8.45 21.73 2.45
N GLY A 202 -8.54 20.93 1.39
CA GLY A 202 -7.44 20.74 0.46
C GLY A 202 -6.37 19.76 0.93
N ASN A 203 -6.51 19.10 2.08
CA ASN A 203 -5.63 18.00 2.47
C ASN A 203 -6.12 16.70 1.80
N GLN A 204 -5.31 16.12 0.92
CA GLN A 204 -5.62 14.84 0.24
C GLN A 204 -4.89 13.65 0.90
N GLY A 205 -4.28 13.87 2.06
CA GLY A 205 -3.45 12.92 2.77
C GLY A 205 -1.97 13.31 2.76
N PRO A 206 -1.16 12.72 3.66
CA PRO A 206 -1.51 11.54 4.46
C PRO A 206 -2.44 11.84 5.64
N TYR A 207 -3.52 11.08 5.76
CA TYR A 207 -4.33 10.98 6.97
C TYR A 207 -3.88 9.78 7.80
N PHE A 208 -3.50 10.01 9.05
CA PHE A 208 -2.87 8.99 9.89
C PHE A 208 -3.89 8.16 10.66
N LEU A 209 -3.78 6.85 10.48
CA LEU A 209 -4.41 5.84 11.31
C LEU A 209 -3.55 5.65 12.56
N THR A 210 -4.14 5.85 13.73
CA THR A 210 -3.45 5.73 15.02
C THR A 210 -3.83 4.42 15.73
N ASN A 211 -3.16 4.03 16.82
CA ASN A 211 -3.64 2.96 17.70
C ASN A 211 -4.50 3.50 18.85
N GLU A 212 -5.03 2.63 19.71
CA GLU A 212 -5.83 3.00 20.90
C GLU A 212 -5.20 4.03 21.86
N ASN A 213 -3.89 4.30 21.74
CA ASN A 213 -3.13 5.25 22.55
C ASN A 213 -2.75 6.52 21.76
N GLY A 214 -3.27 6.69 20.53
CA GLY A 214 -2.96 7.83 19.68
C GLY A 214 -1.65 7.71 18.88
N LYS A 215 -0.84 6.66 19.08
CA LYS A 215 0.43 6.44 18.36
C LYS A 215 0.19 6.23 16.85
N ARG A 216 0.96 6.91 16.01
CA ARG A 216 1.02 6.78 14.53
C ARG A 216 2.03 5.72 14.09
N ASN A 217 2.26 5.57 12.78
CA ASN A 217 3.20 4.60 12.21
C ASN A 217 2.88 3.17 12.66
N ILE A 218 1.59 2.85 12.67
CA ILE A 218 1.10 1.52 13.02
C ILE A 218 1.08 0.66 11.77
N ILE A 219 1.39 -0.61 11.94
CA ILE A 219 1.26 -1.59 10.87
C ILE A 219 -0.21 -2.01 10.78
N VAL A 220 -0.87 -1.54 9.74
CA VAL A 220 -2.26 -1.88 9.43
C VAL A 220 -2.27 -3.21 8.66
N SER A 221 -3.21 -4.09 8.99
CA SER A 221 -3.40 -5.36 8.29
C SER A 221 -3.96 -5.09 6.90
N ALA A 222 -3.27 -5.56 5.87
CA ALA A 222 -3.66 -5.33 4.48
C ALA A 222 -5.09 -5.85 4.21
N GLY A 223 -5.91 -5.06 3.50
CA GLY A 223 -7.30 -5.42 3.20
C GLY A 223 -8.28 -5.36 4.37
N SER A 224 -7.82 -5.02 5.59
CA SER A 224 -8.70 -4.92 6.76
C SER A 224 -9.45 -3.60 6.86
N GLU A 225 -9.06 -2.59 6.08
CA GLU A 225 -9.59 -1.24 6.19
C GLU A 225 -10.88 -1.03 5.40
N GLU A 226 -11.83 -0.34 6.01
CA GLU A 226 -13.01 0.21 5.37
C GLU A 226 -13.01 1.72 5.62
N VAL A 227 -13.05 2.50 4.55
CA VAL A 227 -13.04 3.98 4.60
C VAL A 227 -14.38 4.49 4.09
N TRP A 228 -14.97 5.42 4.82
CA TRP A 228 -16.17 6.15 4.41
C TRP A 228 -15.87 7.65 4.39
N LEU A 229 -16.44 8.33 3.40
CA LEU A 229 -16.43 9.78 3.26
C LEU A 229 -17.88 10.26 3.22
N ASN A 230 -18.30 11.07 4.20
CA ASN A 230 -19.68 11.56 4.37
C ASN A 230 -20.69 10.41 4.31
N GLY A 231 -20.40 9.30 5.01
CA GLY A 231 -21.20 8.08 5.05
C GLY A 231 -21.14 7.19 3.80
N LYS A 232 -20.50 7.62 2.70
CA LYS A 232 -20.32 6.81 1.49
C LYS A 232 -19.06 5.96 1.59
N LYS A 233 -19.19 4.63 1.47
CA LYS A 233 -18.05 3.70 1.43
C LYS A 233 -17.19 3.97 0.19
N LEU A 234 -15.89 4.13 0.39
CA LEU A 234 -14.92 4.37 -0.67
C LEU A 234 -14.24 3.07 -1.11
N ILE A 235 -13.71 3.08 -2.34
CA ILE A 235 -13.00 1.94 -2.92
C ILE A 235 -11.50 2.24 -2.98
N ARG A 236 -10.68 1.33 -2.45
CA ARG A 236 -9.21 1.42 -2.50
C ARG A 236 -8.65 1.25 -3.92
N GLY A 237 -7.56 1.96 -4.24
CA GLY A 237 -6.67 1.77 -5.39
C GLY A 237 -6.36 3.07 -6.14
N ASP A 238 -5.24 3.14 -6.86
CA ASP A 238 -4.77 4.33 -7.60
C ASP A 238 -5.81 4.86 -8.61
N ASN A 239 -6.62 3.95 -9.15
CA ASN A 239 -7.67 4.25 -10.10
C ASN A 239 -9.04 4.45 -9.45
N ASN A 240 -9.13 4.35 -8.12
CA ASN A 240 -10.36 4.40 -7.33
C ASN A 240 -10.33 5.63 -6.40
N ASP A 241 -10.92 5.54 -5.22
CA ASP A 241 -11.25 6.69 -4.36
C ASP A 241 -10.12 7.10 -3.42
N TYR A 242 -9.33 6.15 -2.92
CA TYR A 242 -8.21 6.38 -2.01
C TYR A 242 -7.14 5.28 -2.14
N VAL A 243 -5.94 5.51 -1.61
CA VAL A 243 -4.87 4.54 -1.43
C VAL A 243 -4.41 4.56 0.02
N ILE A 244 -3.80 3.48 0.49
CA ILE A 244 -3.31 3.34 1.86
C ILE A 244 -1.88 2.80 1.87
N ASN A 245 -1.03 3.38 2.72
CA ASN A 245 0.26 2.81 3.10
C ASN A 245 0.07 2.02 4.40
N TYR A 246 0.08 0.69 4.30
CA TYR A 246 -0.18 -0.20 5.44
C TYR A 246 0.94 -0.18 6.48
N SER A 247 2.20 0.01 6.07
CA SER A 247 3.35 0.03 6.96
C SER A 247 3.35 1.23 7.91
N ASN A 248 2.80 2.36 7.44
CA ASN A 248 2.74 3.61 8.21
C ASN A 248 1.34 3.93 8.75
N GLY A 249 0.31 3.23 8.26
CA GLY A 249 -1.08 3.57 8.53
C GLY A 249 -1.48 4.93 7.94
N GLU A 250 -1.10 5.23 6.71
CA GLU A 250 -1.41 6.53 6.06
C GLU A 250 -2.45 6.34 4.94
N ILE A 251 -3.53 7.13 4.93
CA ILE A 251 -4.53 7.16 3.85
C ILE A 251 -4.32 8.39 2.97
N PHE A 252 -4.35 8.22 1.66
CA PHE A 252 -4.35 9.29 0.67
C PHE A 252 -5.61 9.20 -0.18
N PHE A 253 -6.37 10.29 -0.24
CA PHE A 253 -7.54 10.40 -1.10
C PHE A 253 -7.11 10.77 -2.52
N ASN A 254 -7.70 10.08 -3.50
CA ASN A 254 -7.44 10.39 -4.89
C ASN A 254 -8.26 11.59 -5.34
N SER A 255 -7.80 12.24 -6.41
CA SER A 255 -8.44 13.39 -7.06
C SER A 255 -9.92 13.21 -7.45
N LYS A 256 -10.47 11.99 -7.39
CA LYS A 256 -11.89 11.70 -7.55
C LYS A 256 -12.76 12.28 -6.44
N ASN A 257 -12.25 12.41 -5.21
CA ASN A 257 -12.98 12.93 -4.07
C ASN A 257 -12.18 14.10 -3.47
N LEU A 258 -12.72 15.32 -3.57
CA LEU A 258 -12.11 16.45 -2.87
C LEU A 258 -12.50 16.40 -1.39
N ILE A 259 -11.52 16.49 -0.50
CA ILE A 259 -11.72 16.55 0.94
C ILE A 259 -11.86 18.01 1.37
N PHE A 260 -12.81 18.26 2.26
CA PHE A 260 -13.15 19.57 2.79
C PHE A 260 -13.10 19.56 4.32
N TYR A 261 -13.06 20.75 4.93
CA TYR A 261 -13.05 20.91 6.39
C TYR A 261 -14.26 20.25 7.08
N ASP A 262 -15.40 20.17 6.39
CA ASP A 262 -16.64 19.59 6.92
C ASP A 262 -16.80 18.10 6.58
N SER A 263 -15.86 17.53 5.83
CA SER A 263 -15.92 16.12 5.40
C SER A 263 -15.76 15.18 6.59
N ASP A 264 -16.72 14.28 6.78
CA ASP A 264 -16.64 13.22 7.78
C ASP A 264 -15.89 12.02 7.20
N ILE A 265 -14.74 11.70 7.80
CA ILE A 265 -13.94 10.54 7.44
C ILE A 265 -14.04 9.54 8.57
N ASP A 266 -14.67 8.40 8.29
CA ASP A 266 -14.69 7.24 9.17
C ASP A 266 -13.79 6.16 8.58
N VAL A 267 -12.97 5.56 9.43
CA VAL A 267 -12.11 4.43 9.06
C VAL A 267 -12.23 3.34 10.10
N GLU A 268 -12.51 2.13 9.65
CA GLU A 268 -12.39 0.91 10.44
C GLU A 268 -11.23 0.10 9.89
N PHE A 269 -10.35 -0.43 10.74
CA PHE A 269 -9.17 -1.20 10.31
C PHE A 269 -8.66 -2.12 11.42
N GLN A 270 -7.83 -3.11 11.07
CA GLN A 270 -7.09 -3.92 12.03
C GLN A 270 -5.61 -3.52 12.00
N TYR A 271 -4.98 -3.41 13.16
CA TYR A 271 -3.56 -3.08 13.27
C TYR A 271 -2.85 -4.04 14.24
N GLN A 272 -1.55 -4.23 14.09
CA GLN A 272 -0.79 -5.07 15.00
C GLN A 272 -0.60 -4.36 16.35
N LYS A 273 -1.09 -4.96 17.45
CA LYS A 273 -0.79 -4.47 18.81
C LYS A 273 0.61 -4.91 19.22
N ASP A 274 1.38 -3.96 19.74
CA ASP A 274 2.76 -4.21 20.19
C ASP A 274 2.83 -5.08 21.47
N MET A 275 1.82 -5.01 22.35
CA MET A 275 1.91 -5.57 23.71
C MET A 275 1.15 -6.88 23.98
N TYR A 276 -0.03 -7.07 23.40
CA TYR A 276 -0.91 -8.22 23.70
C TYR A 276 -1.36 -8.94 22.43
N THR A 277 -1.32 -10.27 22.46
CA THR A 277 -2.05 -11.08 21.48
C THR A 277 -3.47 -11.30 21.99
N GLN A 278 -4.47 -11.06 21.16
CA GLN A 278 -5.88 -11.18 21.55
C GLN A 278 -6.43 -12.54 21.08
N ASN A 279 -6.90 -13.37 22.00
CA ASN A 279 -7.61 -14.61 21.67
C ASN A 279 -9.06 -14.30 21.30
N PHE A 280 -9.61 -15.02 20.33
CA PHE A 280 -10.98 -14.92 19.87
C PHE A 280 -11.65 -16.29 19.91
N LEU A 281 -12.86 -16.34 20.44
CA LEU A 281 -13.73 -17.50 20.46
C LEU A 281 -15.09 -17.10 19.88
N ASN A 282 -15.63 -17.90 18.97
CA ASN A 282 -16.99 -17.79 18.48
C ASN A 282 -17.66 -19.15 18.47
N ALA A 283 -18.91 -19.21 18.89
CA ALA A 283 -19.79 -20.34 18.71
C ALA A 283 -21.16 -19.82 18.30
N ALA A 284 -21.68 -20.28 17.18
CA ALA A 284 -23.00 -19.93 16.67
C ALA A 284 -23.78 -21.19 16.28
N LEU A 285 -25.08 -21.12 16.48
CA LEU A 285 -26.08 -22.11 16.10
C LEU A 285 -27.15 -21.39 15.30
N GLU A 286 -27.53 -21.94 14.16
CA GLU A 286 -28.63 -21.43 13.34
C GLU A 286 -29.54 -22.58 12.90
N ASP A 287 -30.86 -22.37 13.00
CA ASP A 287 -31.86 -23.27 12.45
C ASP A 287 -32.68 -22.52 11.39
N LYS A 288 -32.67 -23.07 10.16
CA LYS A 288 -33.43 -22.59 9.00
C LYS A 288 -34.42 -23.61 8.47
N SER A 289 -34.69 -24.69 9.20
CA SER A 289 -35.63 -25.75 8.80
C SER A 289 -37.00 -25.22 8.38
N ASN A 290 -37.47 -24.18 9.06
CA ASN A 290 -38.81 -23.67 8.93
C ASN A 290 -38.80 -22.22 8.42
N ASP A 291 -39.37 -21.99 7.25
CA ASP A 291 -39.53 -20.64 6.69
C ASP A 291 -40.46 -19.74 7.52
N PHE A 292 -41.34 -20.34 8.34
CA PHE A 292 -42.21 -19.61 9.27
C PHE A 292 -41.49 -19.17 10.54
N PHE A 293 -40.45 -19.89 10.99
CA PHE A 293 -39.71 -19.56 12.21
C PHE A 293 -38.24 -19.98 12.10
N GLN A 294 -37.35 -19.00 12.07
CA GLN A 294 -35.90 -19.18 12.06
C GLN A 294 -35.32 -18.57 13.33
N TYR A 295 -34.29 -19.19 13.90
CA TYR A 295 -33.60 -18.62 15.06
C TYR A 295 -32.10 -18.82 14.95
N SER A 296 -31.34 -17.93 15.59
CA SER A 296 -29.91 -18.10 15.77
C SER A 296 -29.46 -17.71 17.17
N LEU A 297 -28.54 -18.48 17.73
CA LEU A 297 -27.86 -18.22 18.99
C LEU A 297 -26.38 -18.06 18.69
N SER A 298 -25.73 -17.05 19.25
CA SER A 298 -24.30 -16.84 19.07
C SER A 298 -23.64 -16.34 20.34
N PHE A 299 -22.42 -16.78 20.57
CA PHE A 299 -21.53 -16.34 21.62
C PHE A 299 -20.18 -16.02 21.01
N SER A 300 -19.69 -14.81 21.26
CA SER A 300 -18.40 -14.36 20.75
C SER A 300 -17.63 -13.67 21.87
N ARG A 301 -16.33 -13.96 22.01
CA ARG A 301 -15.49 -13.39 23.07
C ARG A 301 -14.08 -13.11 22.57
N GLU A 302 -13.58 -11.92 22.86
CA GLU A 302 -12.20 -11.52 22.70
C GLU A 302 -11.54 -11.34 24.07
N LYS A 303 -10.30 -11.80 24.24
CA LYS A 303 -9.55 -11.65 25.49
C LYS A 303 -8.06 -11.51 25.21
N ASP A 304 -7.45 -10.47 25.76
CA ASP A 304 -6.01 -10.24 25.69
C ASP A 304 -5.25 -11.32 26.49
N ASP A 305 -4.17 -11.85 25.90
CA ASP A 305 -3.21 -12.72 26.56
C ASP A 305 -2.11 -11.86 27.21
N PHE A 306 -1.87 -12.06 28.50
CA PHE A 306 -1.00 -11.23 29.34
C PHE A 306 0.32 -11.93 29.70
N LYS A 307 0.68 -13.03 29.01
CA LYS A 307 1.94 -13.75 29.23
C LYS A 307 3.21 -12.89 29.04
N SER A 308 3.11 -11.79 28.28
CA SER A 308 4.23 -10.90 27.92
C SER A 308 4.50 -9.75 28.90
N ILE A 309 3.73 -9.62 29.99
CA ILE A 309 3.78 -8.45 30.89
C ILE A 309 4.76 -8.68 32.06
N SER A 310 5.55 -7.65 32.40
CA SER A 310 6.46 -7.68 33.54
C SER A 310 5.74 -7.67 34.89
N ASP A 311 6.39 -8.13 35.95
CA ASP A 311 5.78 -8.15 37.30
C ASP A 311 5.55 -6.74 37.86
N PHE A 312 6.40 -5.77 37.51
CA PHE A 312 6.19 -4.36 37.83
C PHE A 312 4.87 -3.85 37.19
N GLU A 313 4.69 -4.06 35.89
CA GLU A 313 3.47 -3.67 35.19
C GLU A 313 2.23 -4.37 35.75
N LYS A 314 2.30 -5.66 36.10
CA LYS A 314 1.19 -6.36 36.77
C LYS A 314 0.80 -5.69 38.08
N SER A 315 1.78 -5.28 38.88
CA SER A 315 1.51 -4.59 40.16
C SER A 315 0.90 -3.19 39.94
N MET A 316 1.33 -2.46 38.92
CA MET A 316 0.75 -1.14 38.59
C MET A 316 -0.66 -1.29 38.01
N PHE A 317 -0.86 -2.24 37.09
CA PHE A 317 -2.17 -2.52 36.50
C PHE A 317 -3.15 -3.16 37.49
N SER A 318 -2.70 -3.65 38.65
CA SER A 318 -3.64 -4.06 39.71
C SER A 318 -4.44 -2.87 40.27
N LYS A 319 -3.93 -1.63 40.10
CA LYS A 319 -4.52 -0.39 40.65
C LYS A 319 -5.14 0.52 39.57
N SER A 320 -4.65 0.47 38.34
CA SER A 320 -5.08 1.35 37.24
C SER A 320 -5.22 0.57 35.93
N ASP A 321 -6.06 1.03 35.01
CA ASP A 321 -6.16 0.51 33.64
C ASP A 321 -5.24 1.22 32.64
N VAL A 322 -4.64 2.36 33.03
CA VAL A 322 -3.67 3.12 32.24
C VAL A 322 -2.40 3.39 33.05
N LEU A 323 -1.25 3.21 32.42
CA LEU A 323 0.07 3.49 32.98
C LEU A 323 0.82 4.45 32.04
N PHE A 324 1.27 5.59 32.57
CA PHE A 324 2.26 6.42 31.88
C PHE A 324 3.66 5.96 32.30
N GLN A 325 4.48 5.59 31.32
CA GLN A 325 5.88 5.28 31.53
C GLN A 325 6.72 6.44 31.01
N ASN A 326 7.45 7.10 31.91
CA ASN A 326 8.35 8.20 31.57
C ASN A 326 9.40 7.70 30.55
N GLY A 327 9.59 8.47 29.49
CA GLY A 327 10.54 8.18 28.41
C GLY A 327 11.94 8.73 28.65
N ALA A 328 12.14 9.56 29.67
CA ALA A 328 13.43 10.13 30.04
C ALA A 328 14.18 9.19 31.00
N VAL A 329 15.35 8.72 30.57
CA VAL A 329 16.25 7.88 31.36
C VAL A 329 17.57 8.62 31.53
N ALA A 330 18.02 8.77 32.78
CA ALA A 330 19.29 9.42 33.08
C ALA A 330 20.46 8.63 32.47
N ASP A 331 21.27 9.30 31.66
CA ASP A 331 22.41 8.73 30.94
C ASP A 331 23.42 9.85 30.68
N SER A 332 24.68 9.66 31.08
CA SER A 332 25.75 10.66 30.90
C SER A 332 26.04 10.99 29.42
N THR A 333 25.63 10.11 28.51
CA THR A 333 25.72 10.27 27.06
C THR A 333 24.42 10.76 26.41
N GLY A 334 23.42 11.17 27.21
CA GLY A 334 22.15 11.67 26.70
C GLY A 334 22.27 13.04 26.06
N ASP A 335 21.46 13.29 25.02
CA ASP A 335 21.44 14.56 24.27
C ASP A 335 20.52 15.63 24.88
N TYR A 336 19.81 15.30 25.96
CA TYR A 336 18.89 16.22 26.63
C TYR A 336 19.33 16.53 28.06
N VAL A 337 19.10 17.76 28.49
CA VAL A 337 19.23 18.21 29.89
C VAL A 337 17.85 18.59 30.42
N LEU A 338 17.60 18.36 31.71
CA LEU A 338 16.33 18.75 32.34
C LEU A 338 16.51 20.10 33.05
N TYR A 339 15.79 21.12 32.61
CA TYR A 339 15.80 22.46 33.19
C TYR A 339 14.36 22.88 33.50
N GLU A 340 14.03 23.19 34.76
CA GLU A 340 12.68 23.60 35.19
C GLU A 340 11.57 22.65 34.68
N ASP A 341 11.77 21.34 34.82
CA ASP A 341 10.88 20.26 34.33
C ASP A 341 10.72 20.17 32.80
N ILE A 342 11.51 20.93 32.03
CA ILE A 342 11.56 20.91 30.57
C ILE A 342 12.85 20.23 30.10
N LEU A 343 12.70 19.24 29.23
CA LEU A 343 13.83 18.63 28.51
C LEU A 343 14.30 19.53 27.36
N ILE A 344 15.54 19.99 27.42
CA ILE A 344 16.19 20.85 26.43
C ILE A 344 17.23 20.03 25.67
N TYR A 345 17.25 20.14 24.34
CA TYR A 345 18.23 19.46 23.48
C TYR A 345 19.58 20.19 23.51
N ASP A 346 20.62 19.54 24.04
CA ASP A 346 22.00 20.05 24.13
C ASP A 346 23.01 18.94 23.75
N PRO A 347 23.25 18.70 22.45
CA PRO A 347 24.15 17.65 21.97
C PRO A 347 25.65 18.02 22.05
N ILE A 348 26.01 19.30 22.31
CA ILE A 348 27.41 19.79 22.27
C ILE A 348 28.01 19.91 23.68
N ASN A 349 27.24 19.59 24.72
CA ASN A 349 27.66 19.72 26.13
C ASN A 349 27.98 21.16 26.52
N GLU A 350 27.17 22.12 26.08
CA GLU A 350 27.33 23.51 26.50
C GLU A 350 26.87 23.72 27.96
N ALA A 351 25.91 22.92 28.45
CA ALA A 351 25.53 22.88 29.86
C ALA A 351 26.42 21.90 30.63
N SER A 352 27.43 22.44 31.32
CA SER A 352 28.53 21.67 31.91
C SER A 352 28.26 21.00 33.28
N ASP A 353 27.02 21.01 33.81
CA ASP A 353 26.74 20.48 35.16
C ASP A 353 25.37 19.80 35.38
N ASP A 354 24.59 19.52 34.32
CA ASP A 354 23.23 18.95 34.46
C ASP A 354 23.17 17.42 34.26
N ASN A 355 22.27 16.77 35.00
CA ASN A 355 21.89 15.37 34.75
C ASN A 355 21.38 15.23 33.31
N ARG A 356 22.07 14.42 32.50
CA ARG A 356 21.72 14.17 31.11
C ARG A 356 20.73 13.02 30.98
N TYR A 357 19.89 13.10 29.94
CA TYR A 357 18.82 12.15 29.69
C TYR A 357 18.83 11.67 28.24
N LYS A 358 18.67 10.36 28.05
CA LYS A 358 18.15 9.80 26.80
C LYS A 358 16.64 9.77 26.90
N VAL A 359 15.97 10.41 25.95
CA VAL A 359 14.53 10.62 25.99
C VAL A 359 13.87 9.98 24.78
N VAL A 360 12.84 9.17 25.04
CA VAL A 360 11.94 8.66 24.01
C VAL A 360 10.66 9.50 23.98
N PHE A 361 10.47 10.23 22.88
CA PHE A 361 9.26 11.00 22.63
C PHE A 361 8.25 10.19 21.83
N ASN A 362 6.96 10.35 22.14
CA ASN A 362 5.86 9.77 21.38
C ASN A 362 4.85 10.84 20.99
N PHE A 363 4.20 10.62 19.85
CA PHE A 363 3.16 11.51 19.36
C PHE A 363 2.05 11.63 20.40
N ASP A 364 1.74 12.87 20.76
CA ASP A 364 0.74 13.25 21.73
C ASP A 364 0.08 14.55 21.25
N PRO A 365 -1.19 14.52 20.80
CA PRO A 365 -1.88 15.71 20.32
C PRO A 365 -1.90 16.87 21.31
N ASP A 366 -1.82 16.57 22.61
CA ASP A 366 -1.82 17.55 23.70
C ASP A 366 -0.42 17.77 24.29
N GLY A 367 0.63 17.27 23.61
CA GLY A 367 2.02 17.39 24.05
C GLY A 367 2.66 18.75 23.75
N ASN A 368 3.74 19.06 24.47
CA ASN A 368 4.41 20.36 24.38
C ASN A 368 5.68 20.36 23.51
N TYR A 369 6.02 19.23 22.85
CA TYR A 369 7.22 19.13 22.03
C TYR A 369 6.92 19.05 20.53
N ILE A 370 7.76 19.69 19.71
CA ILE A 370 7.75 19.58 18.24
C ILE A 370 9.02 18.88 17.75
N ARG A 371 8.91 18.07 16.70
CA ARG A 371 10.05 17.40 16.07
C ARG A 371 10.82 18.36 15.15
N LYS A 372 12.15 18.33 15.21
CA LYS A 372 13.08 18.99 14.28
C LYS A 372 14.17 18.01 13.83
N ILE A 373 14.85 18.36 12.74
CA ILE A 373 15.96 17.58 12.16
C ILE A 373 17.14 18.53 11.99
N SER A 374 18.30 18.17 12.55
CA SER A 374 19.52 18.97 12.42
C SER A 374 20.21 18.76 11.07
N ASP A 375 21.16 19.63 10.72
CA ASP A 375 21.97 19.51 9.49
C ASP A 375 22.80 18.21 9.43
N ASN A 376 23.04 17.58 10.58
CA ASN A 376 23.71 16.29 10.71
C ASN A 376 22.74 15.10 10.64
N ASN A 377 21.50 15.32 10.18
CA ASN A 377 20.43 14.33 10.07
C ASN A 377 19.99 13.71 11.41
N ILE A 378 20.19 14.40 12.54
CA ILE A 378 19.76 13.92 13.86
C ILE A 378 18.36 14.46 14.14
N VAL A 379 17.44 13.56 14.49
CA VAL A 379 16.08 13.91 14.91
C VAL A 379 16.11 14.32 16.38
N TYR A 380 15.53 15.47 16.69
CA TYR A 380 15.41 15.98 18.06
C TYR A 380 14.08 16.69 18.28
N TYR A 381 13.75 16.97 19.54
CA TYR A 381 12.47 17.51 19.96
C TYR A 381 12.70 18.79 20.75
N VAL A 382 11.91 19.82 20.44
CA VAL A 382 12.03 21.14 21.06
C VAL A 382 10.72 21.47 21.77
N TYR A 383 10.83 21.95 23.01
CA TYR A 383 9.67 22.46 23.76
C TYR A 383 9.09 23.69 23.08
N ASN A 384 7.78 23.73 22.91
CA ASN A 384 7.06 24.85 22.30
C ASN A 384 5.71 25.05 23.02
N ASP A 385 5.58 26.17 23.72
CA ASP A 385 4.44 26.54 24.57
C ASP A 385 3.35 27.35 23.84
N ASP A 386 3.47 27.57 22.53
CA ASP A 386 2.48 28.34 21.79
C ASP A 386 1.08 27.68 21.82
N LEU A 387 0.11 28.40 22.38
CA LEU A 387 -1.30 28.01 22.56
C LEU A 387 -2.13 28.10 21.27
N ASP A 388 -1.68 28.90 20.29
CA ASP A 388 -2.24 28.85 18.94
C ASP A 388 -1.77 27.54 18.30
N LYS A 389 -2.71 26.61 18.10
CA LYS A 389 -2.45 25.28 17.54
C LYS A 389 -1.93 25.42 16.10
N ASP A 390 -0.63 25.64 15.98
CA ASP A 390 0.13 25.52 14.74
C ASP A 390 -0.16 24.17 14.08
N THR A 391 -0.08 24.08 12.75
CA THR A 391 -0.30 22.84 11.99
C THR A 391 0.74 21.73 12.28
N ASN A 392 1.60 21.94 13.27
CA ASN A 392 2.73 21.08 13.61
C ASN A 392 2.30 19.95 14.56
N GLU A 393 2.89 18.77 14.35
CA GLU A 393 2.68 17.61 15.23
C GLU A 393 3.31 17.81 16.61
N ARG A 394 2.60 17.36 17.64
CA ARG A 394 2.98 17.47 19.04
C ARG A 394 3.38 16.12 19.66
N PHE A 395 4.29 16.16 20.63
CA PHE A 395 4.92 15.00 21.25
C PHE A 395 5.10 15.18 22.77
N SER A 396 5.17 14.05 23.48
CA SER A 396 5.41 13.99 24.93
C SER A 396 6.54 12.99 25.27
N PRO A 397 7.35 13.24 26.32
CA PRO A 397 8.49 12.40 26.72
C PRO A 397 8.05 11.15 27.50
N GLY A 398 7.40 10.20 26.83
CA GLY A 398 6.98 8.93 27.43
C GLY A 398 5.97 8.16 26.60
N ILE A 399 5.49 7.03 27.14
CA ILE A 399 4.46 6.19 26.51
C ILE A 399 3.30 5.93 27.47
N PHE A 400 2.07 6.01 26.94
CA PHE A 400 0.89 5.49 27.63
C PHE A 400 0.68 4.01 27.28
N LYS A 401 0.49 3.18 28.30
CA LYS A 401 0.18 1.75 28.20
C LYS A 401 -1.19 1.46 28.82
N LYS A 402 -1.95 0.55 28.20
CA LYS A 402 -3.27 0.10 28.70
C LYS A 402 -3.19 -1.32 29.25
N ALA A 403 -4.00 -1.63 30.25
CA ALA A 403 -4.12 -2.97 30.82
C ALA A 403 -4.74 -3.98 29.84
N PRO A 404 -4.50 -5.29 30.02
CA PRO A 404 -5.18 -6.34 29.24
C PRO A 404 -6.69 -6.33 29.48
N SER A 405 -7.44 -6.47 28.40
CA SER A 405 -8.90 -6.34 28.40
C SER A 405 -9.60 -7.60 27.87
N SER A 406 -10.90 -7.71 28.14
CA SER A 406 -11.75 -8.74 27.52
C SER A 406 -13.13 -8.22 27.22
N LYS A 407 -13.75 -8.76 26.16
CA LYS A 407 -15.08 -8.37 25.71
C LYS A 407 -15.81 -9.59 25.18
N GLY A 408 -17.03 -9.85 25.66
CA GLY A 408 -17.88 -10.95 25.19
C GLY A 408 -19.30 -10.46 24.89
N VAL A 409 -19.94 -11.11 23.92
CA VAL A 409 -21.33 -10.85 23.53
C VAL A 409 -22.05 -12.19 23.34
N ILE A 410 -23.24 -12.31 23.92
CA ILE A 410 -24.22 -13.34 23.60
C ILE A 410 -25.33 -12.66 22.80
N ASN A 411 -25.73 -13.25 21.68
CA ASN A 411 -26.81 -12.74 20.86
C ASN A 411 -27.79 -13.84 20.45
N VAL A 412 -29.08 -13.54 20.55
CA VAL A 412 -30.20 -14.39 20.13
C VAL A 412 -31.02 -13.62 19.10
N THR A 413 -31.20 -14.17 17.90
CA THR A 413 -32.10 -13.62 16.89
C THR A 413 -33.23 -14.59 16.56
N THR A 414 -34.40 -14.05 16.24
CA THR A 414 -35.56 -14.83 15.77
C THR A 414 -36.18 -14.11 14.58
N LYS A 415 -36.67 -14.88 13.60
CA LYS A 415 -37.42 -14.39 12.46
C LYS A 415 -38.65 -15.24 12.26
N SER A 416 -39.83 -14.63 12.41
CA SER A 416 -41.12 -15.30 12.29
C SER A 416 -41.93 -14.69 11.15
N LYS A 417 -42.44 -15.52 10.22
CA LYS A 417 -43.42 -15.10 9.21
C LYS A 417 -44.81 -15.57 9.65
N LEU A 418 -45.77 -14.66 9.74
CA LEU A 418 -47.16 -14.97 10.02
C LEU A 418 -47.94 -15.14 8.71
N ASN A 419 -48.97 -15.99 8.71
CA ASN A 419 -49.87 -16.17 7.57
C ASN A 419 -50.60 -14.88 7.15
N SER A 420 -50.69 -13.89 8.03
CA SER A 420 -51.23 -12.55 7.74
C SER A 420 -50.30 -11.68 6.88
N GLY A 421 -49.14 -12.19 6.44
CA GLY A 421 -48.15 -11.45 5.65
C GLY A 421 -47.18 -10.61 6.49
N PHE A 422 -47.21 -10.71 7.82
CA PHE A 422 -46.28 -9.99 8.70
C PHE A 422 -45.02 -10.80 8.98
N VAL A 423 -43.86 -10.14 8.95
CA VAL A 423 -42.55 -10.66 9.30
C VAL A 423 -42.05 -9.94 10.56
N PHE A 424 -41.78 -10.72 11.60
CA PHE A 424 -41.22 -10.26 12.87
C PHE A 424 -39.76 -10.68 12.94
N GLU A 425 -38.87 -9.74 13.20
CA GLU A 425 -37.45 -9.99 13.44
C GLU A 425 -37.10 -9.43 14.82
N ASN A 426 -36.69 -10.29 15.75
CA ASN A 426 -36.31 -9.87 17.10
C ASN A 426 -34.87 -10.25 17.41
N GLU A 427 -34.21 -9.44 18.20
CA GLU A 427 -32.83 -9.65 18.65
C GLU A 427 -32.67 -9.26 20.11
N ILE A 428 -31.99 -10.11 20.88
CA ILE A 428 -31.59 -9.85 22.27
C ILE A 428 -30.10 -10.09 22.36
N SER A 429 -29.37 -9.09 22.84
CA SER A 429 -27.91 -9.15 23.01
C SER A 429 -27.51 -8.78 24.43
N ILE A 430 -26.51 -9.49 24.97
CA ILE A 430 -25.92 -9.22 26.29
C ILE A 430 -24.41 -9.12 26.12
N SER A 431 -23.81 -8.06 26.63
CA SER A 431 -22.37 -7.83 26.58
C SER A 431 -21.73 -7.82 27.98
N ASP A 432 -20.53 -8.39 28.08
CA ASP A 432 -19.67 -8.34 29.26
C ASP A 432 -18.29 -7.82 28.83
N LYS A 433 -17.92 -6.64 29.33
CA LYS A 433 -16.62 -5.99 29.05
C LYS A 433 -15.85 -5.85 30.35
N ASN A 434 -14.61 -6.32 30.37
CA ASN A 434 -13.66 -6.05 31.44
C ASN A 434 -12.49 -5.23 30.87
N ALA A 435 -12.35 -3.98 31.31
CA ALA A 435 -11.27 -3.10 30.88
C ALA A 435 -9.90 -3.49 31.46
N ASN A 436 -9.89 -4.28 32.54
CA ASN A 436 -8.66 -4.71 33.20
C ASN A 436 -8.84 -6.12 33.77
N THR A 437 -8.27 -7.12 33.11
CA THR A 437 -8.35 -8.51 33.56
C THR A 437 -7.38 -8.87 34.68
N LEU A 438 -6.47 -7.97 35.05
CA LEU A 438 -5.49 -8.15 36.13
C LEU A 438 -6.00 -7.61 37.47
N ALA A 439 -6.87 -6.60 37.45
CA ALA A 439 -7.52 -6.10 38.65
C ALA A 439 -8.59 -7.08 39.15
N SER A 440 -8.62 -7.30 40.47
CA SER A 440 -9.68 -8.05 41.15
C SER A 440 -10.99 -7.28 41.25
N ASP A 441 -10.92 -5.95 41.13
CA ASP A 441 -12.04 -5.06 41.37
C ASP A 441 -13.08 -5.12 40.25
N ASN A 442 -14.36 -5.14 40.63
CA ASN A 442 -15.48 -5.12 39.68
C ASN A 442 -15.67 -3.75 39.01
N ILE A 443 -14.94 -2.70 39.43
CA ILE A 443 -15.02 -1.34 38.86
C ILE A 443 -14.68 -1.35 37.35
N PHE A 444 -13.81 -2.26 36.90
CA PHE A 444 -13.42 -2.39 35.51
C PHE A 444 -14.38 -3.24 34.66
N LYS A 445 -15.37 -3.90 35.28
CA LYS A 445 -16.37 -4.74 34.60
C LYS A 445 -17.64 -3.96 34.30
N LYS A 446 -18.05 -3.95 33.03
CA LYS A 446 -19.28 -3.33 32.52
C LYS A 446 -20.12 -4.39 31.83
N ARG A 447 -21.34 -4.60 32.33
CA ARG A 447 -22.33 -5.49 31.74
C ARG A 447 -23.51 -4.69 31.23
N GLY A 448 -23.98 -5.03 30.05
CA GLY A 448 -25.13 -4.37 29.43
C GLY A 448 -25.93 -5.31 28.55
N ASN A 449 -27.12 -4.87 28.19
CA ASN A 449 -28.04 -5.59 27.33
C ASN A 449 -28.61 -4.69 26.24
N ALA A 450 -29.05 -5.30 25.16
CA ALA A 450 -29.68 -4.65 24.03
C ALA A 450 -30.83 -5.50 23.50
N PHE A 451 -31.83 -4.82 22.93
CA PHE A 451 -33.02 -5.41 22.35
C PHE A 451 -33.35 -4.72 21.04
N GLN A 452 -33.77 -5.47 20.03
CA GLN A 452 -34.38 -4.94 18.82
C GLN A 452 -35.62 -5.77 18.45
N SER A 453 -36.64 -5.09 17.93
CA SER A 453 -37.79 -5.69 17.28
C SER A 453 -38.13 -4.91 16.02
N THR A 454 -38.18 -5.62 14.89
CA THR A 454 -38.60 -5.10 13.59
C THR A 454 -39.82 -5.87 13.11
N ILE A 455 -40.87 -5.14 12.74
CA ILE A 455 -42.12 -5.69 12.21
C ILE A 455 -42.32 -5.11 10.82
N ARG A 456 -42.49 -5.97 9.81
CA ARG A 456 -42.77 -5.57 8.42
C ARG A 456 -43.96 -6.35 7.89
N ASN A 457 -44.75 -5.77 7.02
CA ASN A 457 -45.74 -6.52 6.24
C ASN A 457 -45.30 -6.72 4.79
N GLU A 458 -45.82 -7.77 4.17
CA GLU A 458 -45.86 -7.91 2.72
C GLU A 458 -46.73 -6.81 2.11
N PRO A 459 -46.39 -6.29 0.91
CA PRO A 459 -47.14 -5.19 0.31
C PRO A 459 -48.61 -5.58 0.16
N PHE A 460 -49.50 -4.77 0.73
CA PHE A 460 -50.94 -4.92 0.49
C PHE A 460 -51.46 -3.74 -0.34
N ARG A 461 -52.41 -4.06 -1.21
CA ARG A 461 -52.86 -3.16 -2.27
C ARG A 461 -54.04 -2.31 -1.80
N ILE A 462 -53.86 -1.00 -1.76
CA ILE A 462 -54.89 0.02 -1.51
C ILE A 462 -55.22 0.68 -2.85
N GLY A 463 -56.25 0.18 -3.54
CA GLY A 463 -56.62 0.63 -4.88
C GLY A 463 -55.53 0.30 -5.92
N LYS A 464 -54.81 1.32 -6.40
CA LYS A 464 -53.67 1.15 -7.34
C LYS A 464 -52.30 1.25 -6.65
N MET A 465 -52.28 1.51 -5.35
CA MET A 465 -51.07 1.79 -4.60
C MET A 465 -50.78 0.63 -3.65
N ASP A 466 -49.55 0.13 -3.66
CA ASP A 466 -49.08 -0.84 -2.68
C ASP A 466 -48.52 -0.11 -1.47
N ALA A 467 -48.91 -0.54 -0.27
CA ALA A 467 -48.45 0.03 0.99
C ALA A 467 -47.63 -0.99 1.78
N LEU A 468 -46.43 -0.59 2.19
CA LEU A 468 -45.57 -1.34 3.10
C LEU A 468 -45.37 -0.54 4.38
N PHE A 469 -45.64 -1.16 5.50
CA PHE A 469 -45.43 -0.64 6.84
C PHE A 469 -44.24 -1.35 7.47
N SER A 470 -43.39 -0.58 8.13
CA SER A 470 -42.27 -1.11 8.89
C SER A 470 -42.15 -0.36 10.20
N PHE A 471 -42.22 -1.10 11.30
CA PHE A 471 -41.92 -0.61 12.64
C PHE A 471 -40.57 -1.19 13.06
N ASP A 472 -39.64 -0.34 13.51
CA ASP A 472 -38.34 -0.74 14.03
C ASP A 472 -38.12 -0.09 15.39
N HIS A 473 -37.88 -0.91 16.41
CA HIS A 473 -37.57 -0.44 17.75
C HIS A 473 -36.29 -1.10 18.23
N TRP A 474 -35.35 -0.33 18.77
CA TRP A 474 -34.20 -0.87 19.45
C TRP A 474 -33.86 -0.07 20.72
N GLN A 475 -33.30 -0.75 21.69
CA GLN A 475 -32.84 -0.17 22.95
C GLN A 475 -31.51 -0.80 23.34
N THR A 476 -30.59 0.01 23.86
CA THR A 476 -29.33 -0.44 24.43
C THR A 476 -29.17 0.15 25.83
N SER A 477 -28.73 -0.66 26.78
CA SER A 477 -28.36 -0.16 28.11
C SER A 477 -27.05 0.63 28.05
N LYS A 478 -26.84 1.51 29.03
CA LYS A 478 -25.66 2.34 29.24
C LYS A 478 -24.32 1.61 29.09
N ASN A 479 -24.26 0.37 29.57
CA ASN A 479 -23.04 -0.43 29.60
C ASN A 479 -22.96 -1.46 28.46
N PHE A 480 -23.88 -1.42 27.49
CA PHE A 480 -23.87 -2.34 26.36
C PHE A 480 -22.75 -1.98 25.38
N ASP A 481 -21.97 -2.98 24.95
CA ASP A 481 -20.87 -2.79 24.01
C ASP A 481 -20.77 -3.99 23.04
N SER A 482 -21.15 -3.78 21.78
CA SER A 482 -21.10 -4.80 20.71
C SER A 482 -19.69 -4.93 20.09
N LEU A 483 -19.34 -6.07 19.49
CA LEU A 483 -17.98 -6.30 18.96
C LEU A 483 -17.55 -5.30 17.87
N ASN A 484 -18.45 -4.92 16.96
CA ASN A 484 -18.27 -3.77 16.05
C ASN A 484 -19.45 -2.79 16.20
N LYS A 485 -19.49 -1.77 15.34
CA LYS A 485 -20.54 -0.74 15.29
C LYS A 485 -21.92 -1.36 15.11
N SER A 486 -22.82 -1.14 16.08
CA SER A 486 -24.24 -1.50 15.98
C SER A 486 -25.07 -0.46 15.20
N LYS A 487 -24.56 0.77 15.07
CA LYS A 487 -25.16 1.87 14.32
C LYS A 487 -24.53 2.00 12.94
N ARG A 488 -25.29 2.47 11.94
CA ARG A 488 -24.70 2.81 10.64
C ARG A 488 -23.69 3.96 10.75
N VAL A 489 -22.79 4.06 9.77
CA VAL A 489 -21.72 5.09 9.77
C VAL A 489 -22.29 6.49 9.95
N SER A 490 -23.27 6.85 9.12
CA SER A 490 -23.96 8.15 9.11
C SER A 490 -24.92 8.41 10.28
N PHE A 491 -25.09 7.48 11.23
CA PHE A 491 -26.15 7.62 12.24
C PHE A 491 -25.97 8.87 13.10
N ASN A 492 -24.75 9.14 13.57
CA ASN A 492 -24.47 10.28 14.44
C ASN A 492 -24.68 11.61 13.70
N GLU A 493 -24.25 11.71 12.44
CA GLU A 493 -24.48 12.89 11.60
C GLU A 493 -25.98 13.11 11.37
N GLU A 494 -26.70 12.05 11.00
CA GLU A 494 -28.13 12.10 10.70
C GLU A 494 -29.03 12.39 11.90
N TRP A 495 -28.52 12.23 13.12
CA TRP A 495 -29.19 12.52 14.39
C TRP A 495 -28.55 13.71 15.12
N ASP A 496 -27.58 14.36 14.48
CA ASP A 496 -26.87 15.51 15.01
C ASP A 496 -26.28 15.26 16.41
N ILE A 497 -25.43 14.24 16.52
CA ILE A 497 -24.76 13.84 17.76
C ILE A 497 -23.29 14.24 17.63
N SER A 498 -22.91 15.32 18.32
CA SER A 498 -21.57 15.91 18.30
C SER A 498 -20.55 15.15 19.16
N ASP A 499 -20.98 14.60 20.30
CA ASP A 499 -20.12 13.89 21.25
C ASP A 499 -20.55 12.42 21.39
N SER A 500 -19.68 11.48 21.00
CA SER A 500 -19.93 10.04 21.16
C SER A 500 -19.52 9.48 22.53
N ASN A 501 -19.10 10.33 23.47
CA ASN A 501 -18.62 9.91 24.79
C ASN A 501 -19.72 9.77 25.84
N TYR A 502 -20.99 10.01 25.49
CA TYR A 502 -22.10 9.80 26.41
C TYR A 502 -22.33 8.31 26.64
N ILE A 503 -21.95 7.85 27.84
CA ILE A 503 -22.32 6.52 28.32
C ILE A 503 -23.74 6.63 28.89
N SER A 504 -24.76 6.32 28.09
CA SER A 504 -26.17 6.39 28.49
C SER A 504 -27.04 5.29 27.89
N ASP A 505 -28.21 5.06 28.48
CA ASP A 505 -29.24 4.22 27.85
C ASP A 505 -29.73 4.91 26.58
N GLU A 506 -29.84 4.14 25.50
CA GLU A 506 -30.31 4.65 24.22
C GLU A 506 -31.56 3.89 23.78
N LYS A 507 -32.53 4.60 23.21
CA LYS A 507 -33.74 4.01 22.63
C LYS A 507 -34.04 4.67 21.30
N PHE A 508 -34.49 3.87 20.36
CA PHE A 508 -34.93 4.32 19.05
C PHE A 508 -36.21 3.62 18.68
N SER A 509 -37.15 4.37 18.12
CA SER A 509 -38.37 3.84 17.52
C SER A 509 -38.58 4.52 16.18
N SER A 510 -38.88 3.77 15.13
CA SER A 510 -39.20 4.27 13.80
C SER A 510 -40.47 3.58 13.31
N LEU A 511 -41.41 4.40 12.84
CA LEU A 511 -42.56 3.96 12.08
C LEU A 511 -42.43 4.52 10.67
N SER A 512 -42.25 3.64 9.70
CA SER A 512 -42.13 4.01 8.30
C SER A 512 -43.23 3.38 7.46
N THR A 513 -43.78 4.16 6.53
CA THR A 513 -44.75 3.70 5.54
C THR A 513 -44.25 4.04 4.15
N THR A 514 -44.12 3.03 3.29
CA THR A 514 -43.73 3.16 1.89
C THR A 514 -44.92 2.92 1.00
N PHE A 515 -45.24 3.88 0.15
CA PHE A 515 -46.30 3.83 -0.84
C PHE A 515 -45.70 3.72 -2.23
N ASN A 516 -46.09 2.69 -2.99
CA ASN A 516 -45.63 2.47 -4.36
C ASN A 516 -46.82 2.45 -5.32
N LEU A 517 -46.78 3.28 -6.36
CA LEU A 517 -47.84 3.42 -7.37
C LEU A 517 -47.28 3.05 -8.76
N ASP A 518 -47.49 1.81 -9.19
CA ASP A 518 -47.09 1.26 -10.49
C ASP A 518 -45.67 1.69 -10.93
N GLU A 519 -44.70 1.69 -10.00
CA GLU A 519 -43.31 2.14 -10.18
C GLU A 519 -43.11 3.61 -10.59
N LYS A 520 -44.19 4.39 -10.81
CA LYS A 520 -44.13 5.81 -11.19
C LYS A 520 -43.95 6.73 -10.01
N PHE A 521 -44.41 6.34 -8.84
CA PHE A 521 -44.26 7.13 -7.62
C PHE A 521 -44.00 6.19 -6.46
N ASN A 522 -42.88 6.42 -5.78
CA ASN A 522 -42.53 5.72 -4.55
C ASN A 522 -42.26 6.78 -3.48
N THR A 523 -43.01 6.75 -2.38
CA THR A 523 -42.75 7.65 -1.25
C THR A 523 -42.68 6.89 0.06
N THR A 524 -41.64 7.14 0.83
CA THR A 524 -41.48 6.65 2.19
C THR A 524 -41.63 7.84 3.15
N ILE A 525 -42.53 7.70 4.11
CA ILE A 525 -42.67 8.62 5.23
C ILE A 525 -42.19 7.89 6.47
N ASP A 526 -41.24 8.48 7.20
CA ASP A 526 -40.66 7.94 8.43
C ASP A 526 -40.85 8.93 9.57
N PHE A 527 -41.42 8.43 10.66
CA PHE A 527 -41.46 9.09 11.95
C PHE A 527 -40.57 8.31 12.90
N SER A 528 -39.47 8.92 13.31
CA SER A 528 -38.51 8.28 14.20
C SER A 528 -38.25 9.12 15.44
N GLN A 529 -38.01 8.45 16.56
CA GLN A 529 -37.64 9.07 17.82
C GLN A 529 -36.36 8.39 18.31
N PHE A 530 -35.40 9.20 18.73
CA PHE A 530 -34.17 8.73 19.37
C PHE A 530 -34.01 9.43 20.72
N SER A 531 -33.85 8.66 21.78
CA SER A 531 -33.57 9.19 23.12
C SER A 531 -32.26 8.64 23.65
N PHE A 532 -31.43 9.51 24.20
CA PHE A 532 -30.19 9.16 24.89
C PHE A 532 -30.02 10.07 26.11
N ASP A 533 -29.64 9.49 27.25
CA ASP A 533 -29.60 10.20 28.53
C ASP A 533 -30.91 10.95 28.86
N LYS A 534 -30.91 12.29 28.86
CA LYS A 534 -32.10 13.14 29.03
C LYS A 534 -32.62 13.75 27.74
N THR A 535 -31.91 13.58 26.63
CA THR A 535 -32.24 14.21 25.35
C THR A 535 -33.16 13.31 24.55
N ILE A 536 -34.25 13.89 24.04
CA ILE A 536 -35.16 13.22 23.10
C ILE A 536 -35.14 14.01 21.81
N LYS A 537 -34.86 13.32 20.70
CA LYS A 537 -34.86 13.86 19.35
C LYS A 537 -35.98 13.21 18.56
N ASN A 538 -36.85 14.00 17.95
CA ASN A 538 -37.91 13.51 17.08
C ASN A 538 -37.60 13.86 15.62
N LYS A 539 -37.48 12.86 14.76
CA LYS A 539 -37.18 13.00 13.34
C LYS A 539 -38.41 12.70 12.49
N LYS A 540 -38.70 13.59 11.56
CA LYS A 540 -39.70 13.42 10.50
C LYS A 540 -38.95 13.39 9.19
N ARG A 541 -39.02 12.30 8.42
CA ARG A 541 -38.34 12.16 7.13
C ARG A 541 -39.32 11.76 6.03
N ILE A 542 -39.17 12.38 4.87
CA ILE A 542 -39.94 12.05 3.67
C ILE A 542 -38.94 11.82 2.54
N VAL A 543 -38.98 10.62 1.97
CA VAL A 543 -38.22 10.26 0.77
C VAL A 543 -39.19 9.99 -0.34
N SER A 544 -39.16 10.78 -1.41
CA SER A 544 -40.06 10.62 -2.56
C SER A 544 -39.26 10.47 -3.84
N ARG A 545 -39.63 9.49 -4.66
CA ARG A 545 -39.15 9.30 -6.03
C ARG A 545 -40.34 9.31 -6.96
N PHE A 546 -40.36 10.26 -7.89
CA PHE A 546 -41.43 10.44 -8.88
C PHE A 546 -40.89 10.32 -10.30
N PHE A 547 -41.62 9.62 -11.16
CA PHE A 547 -41.36 9.49 -12.58
C PHE A 547 -42.54 10.03 -13.39
N GLY A 548 -42.30 11.07 -14.19
CA GLY A 548 -43.32 11.75 -14.97
C GLY A 548 -43.02 11.83 -16.46
N LYS A 549 -43.93 12.49 -17.20
CA LYS A 549 -43.73 12.84 -18.62
C LYS A 549 -42.93 14.14 -18.79
N PHE A 550 -43.23 15.17 -17.98
CA PHE A 550 -42.55 16.48 -18.03
C PHE A 550 -41.29 16.56 -17.15
N ILE A 551 -41.29 15.87 -16.02
CA ILE A 551 -40.13 15.64 -15.16
C ILE A 551 -39.85 14.15 -15.26
N ASN A 552 -38.69 13.76 -15.81
CA ASN A 552 -38.39 12.34 -15.98
C ASN A 552 -38.25 11.63 -14.63
N GLU A 553 -37.46 12.21 -13.72
CA GLU A 553 -37.23 11.65 -12.39
C GLU A 553 -37.01 12.80 -11.39
N LEU A 554 -37.77 12.82 -10.31
CA LEU A 554 -37.60 13.72 -9.17
C LEU A 554 -37.31 12.87 -7.94
N ASN A 555 -36.18 13.11 -7.29
CA ASN A 555 -35.82 12.53 -6.01
C ASN A 555 -35.84 13.63 -4.95
N VAL A 556 -36.58 13.43 -3.87
CA VAL A 556 -36.69 14.36 -2.74
C VAL A 556 -36.41 13.56 -1.47
N ASP A 557 -35.52 14.06 -0.61
CA ASP A 557 -35.23 13.52 0.72
C ASP A 557 -35.17 14.69 1.69
N LEU A 558 -36.20 14.84 2.51
CA LEU A 558 -36.30 15.92 3.48
C LEU A 558 -36.38 15.29 4.85
N PHE A 559 -35.61 15.81 5.81
CA PHE A 559 -35.86 15.51 7.20
C PHE A 559 -35.70 16.73 8.10
N THR A 560 -36.46 16.72 9.19
CA THR A 560 -36.35 17.66 10.29
C THR A 560 -36.21 16.88 11.58
N ILE A 561 -35.32 17.34 12.45
CA ILE A 561 -35.16 16.86 13.82
C ILE A 561 -35.55 18.00 14.75
N GLU A 562 -36.52 17.73 15.60
CA GLU A 562 -36.99 18.62 16.65
C GLU A 562 -36.21 18.30 17.95
N THR A 563 -35.45 19.29 18.40
CA THR A 563 -34.64 19.34 19.63
C THR A 563 -34.55 20.79 20.14
N ASP A 564 -33.83 21.05 21.24
CA ASP A 564 -33.56 22.41 21.77
C ASP A 564 -33.05 23.38 20.69
N LYS A 565 -32.22 22.87 19.77
CA LYS A 565 -31.86 23.53 18.50
C LYS A 565 -32.47 22.74 17.35
N LYS A 566 -33.25 23.38 16.47
CA LYS A 566 -33.83 22.67 15.33
C LYS A 566 -32.77 22.33 14.27
N PHE A 567 -32.79 21.09 13.80
CA PHE A 567 -31.95 20.63 12.68
C PHE A 567 -32.82 20.21 11.50
N SER A 568 -32.53 20.69 10.30
CA SER A 568 -33.22 20.25 9.09
C SER A 568 -32.25 20.10 7.93
N LYS A 569 -32.48 19.09 7.10
CA LYS A 569 -31.70 18.81 5.90
C LYS A 569 -32.65 18.42 4.78
N GLY A 570 -32.44 19.00 3.62
CA GLY A 570 -33.26 18.73 2.45
C GLY A 570 -32.39 18.53 1.22
N LEU A 571 -32.64 17.46 0.50
CA LEU A 571 -32.05 17.17 -0.80
C LEU A 571 -33.17 17.01 -1.83
N SER A 572 -33.07 17.74 -2.93
CA SER A 572 -33.96 17.57 -4.09
C SER A 572 -33.12 17.46 -5.34
N LYS A 573 -33.36 16.44 -6.16
CA LYS A 573 -32.65 16.21 -7.41
C LYS A 573 -33.63 15.89 -8.54
N ILE A 574 -33.65 16.76 -9.55
CA ILE A 574 -34.58 16.72 -10.68
C ILE A 574 -33.80 16.31 -11.93
N TYR A 575 -34.31 15.35 -12.69
CA TYR A 575 -33.85 14.99 -14.03
C TYR A 575 -34.94 15.31 -15.05
N PHE A 576 -34.63 16.11 -16.07
CA PHE A 576 -35.65 16.64 -16.98
C PHE A 576 -36.01 15.72 -18.14
N THR A 577 -35.10 14.85 -18.60
CA THR A 577 -35.35 13.99 -19.78
C THR A 577 -34.97 12.53 -19.57
N LYS A 578 -35.61 11.65 -20.36
CA LYS A 578 -35.34 10.22 -20.49
C LYS A 578 -34.19 9.89 -21.44
N LYS A 579 -33.72 10.87 -22.22
CA LYS A 579 -32.60 10.69 -23.15
C LYS A 579 -31.33 10.26 -22.42
N SER A 580 -30.37 9.71 -23.18
CA SER A 580 -29.10 9.20 -22.62
C SER A 580 -28.36 10.26 -21.80
N ILE A 581 -28.35 11.52 -22.25
CA ILE A 581 -27.85 12.68 -21.50
C ILE A 581 -29.01 13.36 -20.78
N LYS A 582 -28.94 13.42 -19.45
CA LYS A 582 -29.98 13.95 -18.56
C LYS A 582 -29.48 15.24 -17.90
N PRO A 583 -30.04 16.42 -18.26
CA PRO A 583 -29.86 17.60 -17.45
C PRO A 583 -30.49 17.36 -16.09
N PHE A 584 -29.81 17.86 -15.06
CA PHE A 584 -30.29 17.78 -13.69
C PHE A 584 -30.08 19.09 -12.94
N VAL A 585 -30.92 19.31 -11.94
CA VAL A 585 -30.75 20.31 -10.89
C VAL A 585 -30.77 19.57 -9.56
N SER A 586 -29.84 19.89 -8.67
CA SER A 586 -29.74 19.36 -7.32
C SER A 586 -29.70 20.52 -6.34
N LEU A 587 -30.54 20.49 -5.32
CA LEU A 587 -30.56 21.44 -4.22
C LEU A 587 -30.31 20.64 -2.94
N VAL A 588 -29.33 21.07 -2.15
CA VAL A 588 -29.04 20.51 -0.83
C VAL A 588 -28.99 21.67 0.16
N GLY A 589 -29.85 21.65 1.15
CA GLY A 589 -29.84 22.62 2.24
C GLY A 589 -29.67 21.90 3.56
N GLU A 590 -28.92 22.51 4.46
CA GLU A 590 -28.82 22.09 5.86
C GLU A 590 -28.94 23.33 6.74
N SER A 591 -29.73 23.23 7.80
CA SER A 591 -29.87 24.30 8.77
C SER A 591 -29.87 23.75 10.18
N ARG A 592 -28.93 24.26 10.99
CA ARG A 592 -28.79 24.00 12.43
C ARG A 592 -28.93 25.33 13.16
N GLU A 593 -29.97 25.43 13.96
CA GLU A 593 -30.28 26.64 14.70
C GLU A 593 -29.13 27.06 15.64
N GLY A 594 -28.61 28.28 15.46
CA GLY A 594 -27.56 28.83 16.31
C GLY A 594 -26.16 28.23 16.12
N GLU A 595 -25.91 27.44 15.07
CA GLU A 595 -24.60 26.85 14.80
C GLU A 595 -24.13 27.07 13.36
N TYR A 596 -24.83 26.44 12.42
CA TYR A 596 -24.33 26.31 11.06
C TYR A 596 -25.46 26.09 10.06
N ASN A 597 -25.43 26.85 8.96
CA ASN A 597 -26.37 26.67 7.85
C ASN A 597 -25.60 26.63 6.53
N PHE A 598 -25.97 25.71 5.63
CA PHE A 598 -25.52 25.77 4.25
C PHE A 598 -26.64 25.58 3.24
N PHE A 599 -26.42 26.16 2.07
CA PHE A 599 -27.25 25.93 0.89
C PHE A 599 -26.34 25.69 -0.31
N ASP A 600 -26.52 24.56 -0.96
CA ASP A 600 -25.78 24.07 -2.12
C ASP A 600 -26.76 23.86 -3.28
N TYR A 601 -26.55 24.57 -4.38
CA TYR A 601 -27.28 24.36 -5.61
C TYR A 601 -26.32 23.92 -6.71
N ARG A 602 -26.68 22.83 -7.39
CA ARG A 602 -25.92 22.24 -8.50
C ARG A 602 -26.81 22.09 -9.71
N PHE A 603 -26.25 22.34 -10.88
CA PHE A 603 -26.91 22.03 -12.14
C PHE A 603 -25.90 21.43 -13.09
N GLY A 604 -26.37 20.59 -14.01
CA GLY A 604 -25.45 19.86 -14.84
C GLY A 604 -26.10 18.91 -15.83
N LEU A 605 -25.26 18.14 -16.49
CA LEU A 605 -25.61 17.11 -17.45
C LEU A 605 -24.97 15.80 -17.00
N VAL A 606 -25.70 14.68 -17.04
CA VAL A 606 -25.14 13.36 -16.74
C VAL A 606 -25.67 12.29 -17.67
N GLU A 607 -24.80 11.37 -18.09
CA GLU A 607 -25.16 10.19 -18.88
C GLU A 607 -25.42 8.99 -17.96
N LYS A 608 -26.69 8.69 -17.63
CA LYS A 608 -27.03 7.75 -16.54
C LYS A 608 -26.75 6.27 -16.85
N GLU A 609 -26.77 5.86 -18.12
CA GLU A 609 -26.64 4.42 -18.47
C GLU A 609 -25.24 3.87 -18.20
N ASN A 610 -24.20 4.71 -18.19
CA ASN A 610 -22.80 4.29 -17.96
C ASN A 610 -21.92 5.30 -17.19
N GLU A 611 -22.49 6.44 -16.74
CA GLU A 611 -21.74 7.60 -16.19
C GLU A 611 -20.55 8.02 -17.08
N ALA A 612 -20.72 7.82 -18.39
CA ALA A 612 -19.68 8.09 -19.39
C ALA A 612 -19.44 9.59 -19.60
N PHE A 613 -20.35 10.44 -19.14
CA PHE A 613 -20.21 11.88 -19.14
C PHE A 613 -20.93 12.50 -17.95
N SER A 614 -20.28 13.43 -17.27
CA SER A 614 -20.87 14.32 -16.27
C SER A 614 -20.25 15.72 -16.41
N LEU A 615 -21.07 16.75 -16.30
CA LEU A 615 -20.63 18.13 -16.19
C LEU A 615 -21.53 18.79 -15.15
N ILE A 616 -20.94 19.27 -14.07
CA ILE A 616 -21.64 19.79 -12.89
C ILE A 616 -21.04 21.14 -12.55
N PHE A 617 -21.90 22.13 -12.41
CA PHE A 617 -21.58 23.42 -11.83
C PHE A 617 -22.38 23.56 -10.55
N GLY A 618 -21.82 24.22 -9.56
CA GLY A 618 -22.57 24.52 -8.36
C GLY A 618 -21.91 25.56 -7.49
N GLU A 619 -22.68 26.01 -6.53
CA GLU A 619 -22.22 26.92 -5.50
C GLU A 619 -22.84 26.52 -4.17
N ARG A 620 -22.01 26.57 -3.13
CA ARG A 620 -22.38 26.35 -1.74
C ARG A 620 -22.09 27.62 -0.95
N THR A 621 -23.07 28.07 -0.18
CA THR A 621 -22.90 29.18 0.77
C THR A 621 -23.00 28.66 2.18
N ASP A 622 -21.99 28.94 2.99
CA ASP A 622 -21.85 28.51 4.37
C ASP A 622 -22.00 29.71 5.32
N LYS A 623 -22.87 29.59 6.31
CA LYS A 623 -23.14 30.64 7.32
C LYS A 623 -22.93 30.05 8.71
N VAL A 624 -22.16 30.75 9.55
CA VAL A 624 -21.83 30.34 10.92
C VAL A 624 -22.35 31.40 11.89
N PHE A 625 -22.85 30.96 13.03
CA PHE A 625 -23.26 31.85 14.12
C PHE A 625 -22.05 32.13 15.02
N THR A 626 -21.81 33.39 15.35
CA THR A 626 -20.77 33.80 16.31
C THR A 626 -21.42 34.47 17.51
N ASP A 627 -21.16 33.95 18.71
CA ASP A 627 -21.52 34.60 19.97
C ASP A 627 -20.55 35.76 20.21
N SER A 628 -20.94 36.98 19.84
CA SER A 628 -20.23 38.18 20.28
C SER A 628 -20.53 38.38 21.77
N ILE A 629 -19.52 38.14 22.62
CA ILE A 629 -19.53 38.37 24.08
C ILE A 629 -19.96 39.81 24.47
N PHE A 630 -20.02 40.75 23.52
CA PHE A 630 -20.29 42.17 23.75
C PHE A 630 -21.63 42.72 23.21
N SER A 631 -22.60 41.90 22.79
CA SER A 631 -23.91 42.44 22.38
C SER A 631 -25.08 41.64 22.93
N LEU A 632 -25.64 42.11 24.06
CA LEU A 632 -27.03 41.83 24.41
C LEU A 632 -27.91 42.33 23.25
N SER A 633 -28.54 41.41 22.53
CA SER A 633 -29.45 41.65 21.37
C SER A 633 -28.80 41.78 19.99
N SER A 634 -28.28 40.68 19.44
CA SER A 634 -28.59 40.21 18.07
C SER A 634 -27.76 38.98 17.69
N ASN A 635 -28.42 37.86 17.39
CA ASN A 635 -27.81 36.74 16.67
C ASN A 635 -27.50 37.22 15.23
N THR A 636 -26.33 37.82 15.01
CA THR A 636 -25.92 38.23 13.67
C THR A 636 -25.34 37.01 12.93
N ILE A 637 -25.99 36.64 11.83
CA ILE A 637 -25.56 35.52 10.97
C ILE A 637 -24.44 36.05 10.07
N PHE A 638 -23.21 35.55 10.23
CA PHE A 638 -22.12 35.88 9.33
C PHE A 638 -21.98 34.82 8.24
N GLN A 639 -21.84 35.27 6.99
CA GLN A 639 -21.42 34.40 5.91
C GLN A 639 -19.95 34.06 6.11
N SER A 640 -19.67 32.78 6.39
CA SER A 640 -18.31 32.31 6.68
C SER A 640 -17.56 32.04 5.37
N GLN A 641 -18.20 31.32 4.43
CA GLN A 641 -17.58 30.94 3.16
C GLN A 641 -18.56 30.93 1.99
N ARG A 642 -18.04 31.20 0.79
CA ARG A 642 -18.74 31.01 -0.48
C ARG A 642 -17.90 30.15 -1.41
N ASN A 643 -18.39 28.95 -1.69
CA ASN A 643 -17.68 27.90 -2.40
C ASN A 643 -18.30 27.70 -3.78
N LYS A 644 -17.56 28.00 -4.86
CA LYS A 644 -17.97 27.69 -6.24
C LYS A 644 -17.22 26.48 -6.73
N PHE A 645 -17.91 25.53 -7.36
CA PHE A 645 -17.26 24.34 -7.90
C PHE A 645 -17.72 23.96 -9.29
N ILE A 646 -16.78 23.37 -10.02
CA ILE A 646 -16.99 22.75 -11.32
C ILE A 646 -16.47 21.33 -11.25
N GLN A 647 -17.22 20.39 -11.81
CA GLN A 647 -16.84 18.99 -11.94
C GLN A 647 -17.14 18.53 -13.35
N PHE A 648 -16.19 17.83 -13.94
CA PHE A 648 -16.31 17.25 -15.26
C PHE A 648 -15.76 15.84 -15.22
N ASP A 649 -16.54 14.87 -15.68
CA ASP A 649 -16.11 13.51 -15.90
C ASP A 649 -16.49 13.08 -17.32
N MET A 650 -15.56 12.46 -18.04
CA MET A 650 -15.83 11.88 -19.34
C MET A 650 -15.07 10.57 -19.48
N LYS A 651 -15.80 9.46 -19.60
CA LYS A 651 -15.28 8.12 -19.84
C LYS A 651 -15.86 7.58 -21.14
N LYS A 652 -15.04 7.50 -22.19
CA LYS A 652 -15.45 7.00 -23.50
C LYS A 652 -14.57 5.84 -23.94
N ILE A 653 -15.20 4.69 -24.14
CA ILE A 653 -14.58 3.50 -24.74
C ILE A 653 -15.23 3.30 -26.11
N LYS A 654 -14.55 3.65 -27.21
CA LYS A 654 -15.06 3.42 -28.58
C LYS A 654 -14.52 2.12 -29.15
N LYS A 655 -15.32 1.46 -30.02
CA LYS A 655 -14.91 0.29 -30.84
C LYS A 655 -13.64 0.53 -31.68
N ASN A 656 -13.26 1.78 -31.96
CA ASN A 656 -12.10 2.14 -32.78
C ASN A 656 -10.74 1.96 -32.07
N GLY A 657 -10.71 1.34 -30.88
CA GLY A 657 -9.48 1.09 -30.10
C GLY A 657 -9.01 2.27 -29.25
N LEU A 658 -9.81 3.34 -29.14
CA LEU A 658 -9.52 4.53 -28.34
C LEU A 658 -10.35 4.51 -27.05
N SER A 659 -9.68 4.51 -25.91
CA SER A 659 -10.29 4.72 -24.59
C SER A 659 -9.79 6.04 -24.00
N ARG A 660 -10.70 6.88 -23.51
CA ARG A 660 -10.37 8.14 -22.83
C ARG A 660 -11.15 8.26 -21.53
N THR A 661 -10.45 8.63 -20.47
CA THR A 661 -11.05 9.02 -19.19
C THR A 661 -10.47 10.38 -18.81
N ILE A 662 -11.31 11.39 -18.67
CA ILE A 662 -10.90 12.72 -18.21
C ILE A 662 -11.77 13.08 -17.02
N SER A 663 -11.15 13.53 -15.95
CA SER A 663 -11.81 14.03 -14.75
C SER A 663 -11.18 15.36 -14.36
N PHE A 664 -11.99 16.35 -14.03
CA PHE A 664 -11.55 17.65 -13.56
C PHE A 664 -12.49 18.11 -12.45
N ARG A 665 -11.93 18.59 -11.35
CA ARG A 665 -12.69 19.18 -10.23
C ARG A 665 -11.98 20.45 -9.79
N GLN A 666 -12.72 21.49 -9.51
CA GLN A 666 -12.19 22.71 -8.92
C GLN A 666 -13.19 23.26 -7.92
N LYS A 667 -12.70 23.67 -6.74
CA LYS A 667 -13.40 24.43 -5.71
C LYS A 667 -12.65 25.74 -5.52
N ILE A 668 -13.35 26.86 -5.63
CA ILE A 668 -12.87 28.19 -5.30
C ILE A 668 -13.63 28.62 -4.05
N ALA A 669 -12.93 28.76 -2.93
CA ALA A 669 -13.48 29.24 -1.69
C ALA A 669 -13.14 30.73 -1.51
N ASN A 670 -14.17 31.55 -1.36
CA ASN A 670 -14.03 32.94 -0.96
C ASN A 670 -14.44 33.06 0.51
N THR A 671 -13.48 33.48 1.34
CA THR A 671 -13.69 33.80 2.77
C THR A 671 -13.67 35.31 2.94
N ASN A 672 -14.39 35.83 3.94
CA ASN A 672 -14.37 37.27 4.23
C ASN A 672 -13.07 37.73 4.92
N ASN A 673 -12.23 36.78 5.39
CA ASN A 673 -10.92 37.03 5.99
C ASN A 673 -9.79 36.36 5.15
N ILE A 674 -9.08 37.23 4.42
CA ILE A 674 -7.65 37.24 4.07
C ILE A 674 -7.06 36.25 3.03
N GLN A 675 -7.58 35.05 2.73
CA GLN A 675 -7.07 34.29 1.55
C GLN A 675 -8.12 33.41 0.86
N ASN A 676 -8.34 33.64 -0.43
CA ASN A 676 -9.12 32.74 -1.29
C ASN A 676 -8.33 31.43 -1.47
N SER A 677 -8.89 30.30 -1.03
CA SER A 677 -8.28 28.98 -1.27
C SER A 677 -8.88 28.35 -2.52
N THR A 678 -8.03 28.02 -3.49
CA THR A 678 -8.43 27.30 -4.70
C THR A 678 -7.85 25.90 -4.66
N ILE A 679 -8.75 24.91 -4.63
CA ILE A 679 -8.39 23.50 -4.67
C ILE A 679 -8.80 22.99 -6.05
N SER A 680 -7.87 22.37 -6.76
CA SER A 680 -8.16 21.81 -8.08
C SER A 680 -7.55 20.43 -8.22
N SER A 681 -8.20 19.61 -9.04
CA SER A 681 -7.72 18.29 -9.41
C SER A 681 -8.04 18.02 -10.87
N PHE A 682 -7.09 17.38 -11.55
CA PHE A 682 -7.17 17.03 -12.96
C PHE A 682 -6.62 15.63 -13.14
N ARG A 683 -7.29 14.86 -13.99
CA ARG A 683 -6.87 13.52 -14.37
C ARG A 683 -7.25 13.25 -15.82
N SER A 684 -6.30 12.73 -16.60
CA SER A 684 -6.51 12.38 -17.99
C SER A 684 -5.80 11.06 -18.31
N ILE A 685 -6.56 10.10 -18.80
CA ILE A 685 -6.09 8.80 -19.28
C ILE A 685 -6.53 8.67 -20.72
N ILE A 686 -5.58 8.51 -21.64
CA ILE A 686 -5.84 8.34 -23.07
C ILE A 686 -5.06 7.13 -23.54
N ASN A 687 -5.76 6.06 -23.92
CA ASN A 687 -5.13 4.89 -24.54
C ASN A 687 -5.69 4.69 -25.95
N TYR A 688 -4.81 4.42 -26.90
CA TYR A 688 -5.15 4.07 -28.27
C TYR A 688 -4.40 2.80 -28.67
N ARG A 689 -5.16 1.75 -28.98
CA ARG A 689 -4.65 0.47 -29.44
C ARG A 689 -5.60 -0.15 -30.47
N LYS A 690 -5.16 -0.19 -31.72
CA LYS A 690 -5.82 -0.91 -32.81
C LYS A 690 -4.82 -1.85 -33.50
N LYS A 691 -5.25 -3.05 -33.90
CA LYS A 691 -4.33 -4.07 -34.45
C LYS A 691 -3.74 -3.62 -35.78
N GLU A 692 -4.51 -2.97 -36.64
CA GLU A 692 -4.09 -2.50 -37.97
C GLU A 692 -3.36 -1.15 -37.90
N SER A 693 -3.57 -0.35 -36.86
CA SER A 693 -2.96 0.98 -36.78
C SER A 693 -1.45 0.93 -36.51
N PRO A 694 -0.65 1.77 -37.19
CA PRO A 694 0.77 1.95 -36.88
C PRO A 694 0.98 2.59 -35.51
N ILE A 695 -0.01 3.31 -34.97
CA ILE A 695 0.11 4.07 -33.73
C ILE A 695 -0.39 3.25 -32.53
N ARG A 696 0.35 3.33 -31.41
CA ARG A 696 -0.14 3.00 -30.09
C ARG A 696 0.21 4.14 -29.13
N LEU A 697 -0.75 4.53 -28.30
CA LEU A 697 -0.56 5.59 -27.32
C LEU A 697 -1.10 5.11 -25.98
N ASN A 698 -0.33 5.28 -24.92
CA ASN A 698 -0.81 5.24 -23.54
C ASN A 698 -0.40 6.56 -22.90
N PHE A 699 -1.34 7.30 -22.35
CA PHE A 699 -1.11 8.59 -21.73
C PHE A 699 -1.89 8.65 -20.42
N LEU A 700 -1.24 9.11 -19.37
CA LEU A 700 -1.76 9.35 -18.04
C LEU A 700 -1.18 10.69 -17.58
N LEU A 701 -2.04 11.57 -17.09
CA LEU A 701 -1.65 12.81 -16.42
C LEU A 701 -2.59 13.03 -15.25
N ASN A 702 -2.03 13.17 -14.07
CA ASN A 702 -2.70 13.50 -12.83
C ASN A 702 -2.11 14.82 -12.33
N GLY A 703 -2.95 15.72 -11.84
CA GLY A 703 -2.53 16.95 -11.19
C GLY A 703 -3.50 17.29 -10.06
N ASN A 704 -3.02 17.76 -8.93
CA ASN A 704 -3.85 18.26 -7.85
C ASN A 704 -3.12 19.35 -7.05
N ASN A 705 -3.89 20.27 -6.50
CA ASN A 705 -3.38 21.28 -5.56
C ASN A 705 -3.91 20.91 -4.17
N SER A 706 -3.01 20.63 -3.24
CA SER A 706 -3.35 20.13 -1.91
C SER A 706 -2.30 20.51 -0.87
N ILE A 707 -2.70 20.46 0.40
CA ILE A 707 -1.77 20.56 1.53
C ILE A 707 -1.12 19.20 1.72
N TYR A 708 0.20 19.19 1.90
CA TYR A 708 1.00 17.99 2.13
C TYR A 708 1.99 18.21 3.25
N GLN A 709 2.26 17.17 4.03
CA GLN A 709 3.35 17.20 5.00
C GLN A 709 4.71 17.14 4.30
N ILE A 710 5.64 17.96 4.76
CA ILE A 710 7.02 17.93 4.31
C ILE A 710 7.66 16.61 4.74
N ARG A 711 8.45 16.01 3.83
CA ARG A 711 9.32 14.87 4.14
C ARG A 711 10.77 15.30 3.99
N SER A 712 11.60 14.84 4.90
CA SER A 712 13.04 15.03 4.89
C SER A 712 13.74 13.69 4.72
N MET A 713 14.78 13.67 3.89
CA MET A 713 15.58 12.48 3.65
C MET A 713 16.74 12.43 4.64
N VAL A 714 16.77 11.39 5.47
CA VAL A 714 17.82 11.13 6.46
C VAL A 714 18.60 9.89 6.05
N TYR A 715 19.91 9.87 6.34
CA TYR A 715 20.79 8.74 6.04
C TYR A 715 21.32 8.14 7.33
N ASP A 716 21.25 6.82 7.45
CA ASP A 716 21.73 6.07 8.60
C ASP A 716 22.83 5.10 8.18
N SER A 717 23.81 4.87 9.05
CA SER A 717 24.93 3.96 8.79
C SER A 717 24.52 2.53 9.11
N VAL A 718 24.61 1.64 8.12
CA VAL A 718 24.25 0.23 8.23
C VAL A 718 25.46 -0.70 8.03
N GLY A 719 26.64 -0.15 7.72
CA GLY A 719 27.87 -0.91 7.45
C GLY A 719 28.03 -1.26 5.97
N ILE A 720 29.29 -1.41 5.53
CA ILE A 720 29.64 -1.58 4.11
C ILE A 720 28.96 -2.82 3.50
N GLY A 721 28.22 -2.62 2.40
CA GLY A 721 27.51 -3.69 1.70
C GLY A 721 26.09 -3.96 2.19
N LEU A 722 25.66 -3.31 3.28
CA LEU A 722 24.29 -3.37 3.81
C LEU A 722 23.45 -2.17 3.39
N GLY A 723 24.11 -1.12 2.92
CA GLY A 723 23.51 0.11 2.45
C GLY A 723 23.39 0.19 0.93
N ASN A 724 22.61 1.16 0.48
CA ASN A 724 22.48 1.55 -0.92
C ASN A 724 23.07 2.95 -1.19
N PHE A 725 23.67 3.58 -0.18
CA PHE A 725 24.37 4.85 -0.27
C PHE A 725 25.74 4.76 0.39
N ARG A 726 26.70 5.56 -0.07
CA ARG A 726 27.95 5.85 0.62
C ARG A 726 28.09 7.34 0.84
N PHE A 727 28.74 7.76 1.92
CA PHE A 727 29.08 9.16 2.11
C PHE A 727 30.42 9.50 1.44
N ASP A 728 30.40 10.37 0.44
CA ASP A 728 31.61 10.87 -0.23
C ASP A 728 32.11 12.15 0.46
N ARG A 729 33.19 12.02 1.23
CA ARG A 729 33.77 13.13 2.01
C ARG A 729 34.31 14.26 1.13
N ASN A 730 34.78 13.97 -0.08
CA ASN A 730 35.34 14.99 -0.98
C ASN A 730 34.24 15.83 -1.64
N LEU A 731 33.05 15.26 -1.81
CA LEU A 731 31.88 15.93 -2.39
C LEU A 731 30.90 16.44 -1.34
N ASN A 732 31.08 16.01 -0.07
CA ASN A 732 30.17 16.22 1.04
C ASN A 732 28.73 15.72 0.75
N GLU A 733 28.62 14.56 0.11
CA GLU A 733 27.38 14.07 -0.48
C GLU A 733 27.15 12.57 -0.23
N TYR A 734 25.90 12.18 -0.01
CA TYR A 734 25.48 10.78 -0.04
C TYR A 734 25.20 10.36 -1.48
N VAL A 735 25.93 9.35 -1.95
CA VAL A 735 25.91 8.86 -3.33
C VAL A 735 25.37 7.44 -3.34
N GLU A 736 24.48 7.11 -4.29
CA GLU A 736 24.01 5.73 -4.47
C GLU A 736 25.19 4.78 -4.77
N ASP A 737 25.37 3.78 -3.93
CA ASP A 737 26.33 2.69 -4.11
C ASP A 737 25.72 1.40 -3.57
N VAL A 738 25.62 0.39 -4.44
CA VAL A 738 25.02 -0.92 -4.09
C VAL A 738 25.81 -1.63 -2.99
N ASN A 739 27.10 -1.29 -2.82
CA ASN A 739 27.92 -1.81 -1.72
C ASN A 739 28.19 -0.72 -0.67
N GLY A 740 27.29 0.26 -0.57
CA GLY A 740 27.40 1.39 0.33
C GLY A 740 27.23 0.99 1.80
N ASP A 741 27.61 1.91 2.68
CA ASP A 741 27.55 1.79 4.14
C ASP A 741 26.39 2.56 4.78
N TYR A 742 25.57 3.24 3.99
CA TYR A 742 24.42 4.03 4.43
C TYR A 742 23.11 3.60 3.76
N LYS A 743 22.01 3.80 4.47
CA LYS A 743 20.64 3.61 3.98
C LYS A 743 19.83 4.90 4.20
N SER A 744 19.03 5.28 3.21
CA SER A 744 18.17 6.47 3.31
C SER A 744 16.78 6.13 3.85
N TYR A 745 16.24 7.01 4.69
CA TYR A 745 14.87 6.98 5.20
C TYR A 745 14.19 8.32 4.96
N ASN A 746 12.91 8.30 4.60
CA ASN A 746 12.09 9.51 4.53
C ASN A 746 11.33 9.67 5.84
N ILE A 747 11.68 10.69 6.61
CA ILE A 747 10.98 11.05 7.85
C ILE A 747 10.11 12.27 7.61
N LEU A 748 9.00 12.37 8.32
CA LEU A 748 8.14 13.54 8.21
C LEU A 748 8.82 14.75 8.88
N SER A 749 8.52 15.92 8.35
CA SER A 749 8.65 17.25 8.95
C SER A 749 8.08 17.35 10.35
N GLY A 750 6.76 17.18 10.37
CA GLY A 750 5.87 17.88 11.28
C GLY A 750 5.25 19.11 10.60
N GLU A 751 5.94 19.71 9.62
CA GLU A 751 5.48 20.88 8.85
C GLU A 751 4.58 20.48 7.65
N SER A 752 3.67 21.36 7.25
CA SER A 752 2.79 21.18 6.09
C SER A 752 2.87 22.36 5.11
N ILE A 753 2.85 22.08 3.81
CA ILE A 753 2.83 23.10 2.75
C ILE A 753 1.67 22.87 1.79
N SER A 754 1.06 23.96 1.31
CA SER A 754 0.16 23.91 0.17
C SER A 754 0.96 23.86 -1.12
N GLY A 755 0.66 22.93 -2.02
CA GLY A 755 1.36 22.83 -3.29
C GLY A 755 0.63 22.00 -4.33
N SER A 756 1.18 22.01 -5.53
CA SER A 756 0.75 21.23 -6.68
C SER A 756 1.56 19.94 -6.77
N ARG A 757 0.87 18.80 -6.90
CA ARG A 757 1.48 17.52 -7.27
C ARG A 757 1.01 17.11 -8.65
N ILE A 758 1.95 16.76 -9.52
CA ILE A 758 1.67 16.37 -10.90
C ILE A 758 2.44 15.10 -11.23
N ASP A 759 1.70 14.06 -11.62
CA ASP A 759 2.25 12.76 -12.01
C ASP A 759 1.82 12.46 -13.46
N GLY A 760 2.77 12.08 -14.32
CA GLY A 760 2.59 12.00 -15.75
C GLY A 760 3.34 10.83 -16.38
N PHE A 761 2.66 10.09 -17.24
CA PHE A 761 3.23 9.01 -18.03
C PHE A 761 2.71 9.05 -19.46
N SER A 762 3.61 8.99 -20.43
CA SER A 762 3.25 8.86 -21.84
C SER A 762 4.12 7.81 -22.51
N LYS A 763 3.50 6.91 -23.27
CA LYS A 763 4.16 5.96 -24.14
C LYS A 763 3.53 6.02 -25.51
N PHE A 764 4.31 6.45 -26.48
CA PHE A 764 3.94 6.50 -27.88
C PHE A 764 4.79 5.50 -28.66
N ASP A 765 4.16 4.58 -29.38
CA ASP A 765 4.82 3.70 -30.35
C ASP A 765 4.27 4.00 -31.75
N TYR A 766 5.16 4.13 -32.73
CA TYR A 766 4.82 4.16 -34.15
C TYR A 766 5.53 3.01 -34.87
N ASN A 767 4.76 2.05 -35.37
CA ASN A 767 5.25 0.86 -36.04
C ASN A 767 5.07 1.00 -37.57
N PHE A 768 6.18 1.23 -38.28
CA PHE A 768 6.16 1.46 -39.72
C PHE A 768 5.86 0.17 -40.52
N SER A 769 5.95 -1.03 -39.91
CA SER A 769 5.55 -2.28 -40.60
C SER A 769 4.08 -2.32 -41.03
N LYS A 770 3.25 -1.42 -40.49
CA LYS A 770 1.82 -1.31 -40.78
C LYS A 770 1.48 -0.10 -41.65
N THR A 771 2.47 0.59 -42.21
CA THR A 771 2.25 1.69 -43.15
C THR A 771 2.43 1.21 -44.58
N GLU A 772 2.05 2.05 -45.53
CA GLU A 772 2.21 1.81 -46.97
C GLU A 772 3.67 2.00 -47.42
N PHE A 773 4.52 2.61 -46.58
CA PHE A 773 5.92 2.92 -46.90
C PHE A 773 6.83 1.70 -46.79
N GLU A 774 7.00 0.97 -47.89
CA GLU A 774 7.76 -0.29 -47.93
C GLU A 774 9.18 -0.19 -47.36
N LYS A 775 9.91 0.89 -47.71
CA LYS A 775 11.29 1.12 -47.25
C LYS A 775 11.40 1.31 -45.73
N LEU A 776 10.32 1.75 -45.08
CA LEU A 776 10.30 2.03 -43.66
C LEU A 776 9.71 0.87 -42.84
N LYS A 777 9.16 -0.18 -43.46
CA LYS A 777 8.54 -1.33 -42.76
C LYS A 777 9.39 -1.92 -41.62
N PRO A 778 10.74 -2.02 -41.71
CA PRO A 778 11.58 -2.51 -40.61
C PRO A 778 11.74 -1.56 -39.42
N LEU A 779 11.29 -0.31 -39.54
CA LEU A 779 11.50 0.73 -38.54
C LEU A 779 10.37 0.74 -37.51
N LYS A 780 10.72 1.10 -36.28
CA LYS A 780 9.78 1.41 -35.21
C LYS A 780 10.30 2.61 -34.43
N PHE A 781 9.44 3.58 -34.18
CA PHE A 781 9.72 4.67 -33.25
C PHE A 781 8.99 4.42 -31.93
N ARG A 782 9.65 4.73 -30.82
CA ARG A 782 9.04 4.71 -29.49
C ARG A 782 9.50 5.92 -28.68
N SER A 783 8.57 6.60 -28.03
CA SER A 783 8.86 7.64 -27.04
C SER A 783 8.18 7.30 -25.73
N ILE A 784 8.93 7.37 -24.63
CA ILE A 784 8.43 7.21 -23.26
C ILE A 784 8.79 8.47 -22.49
N VAL A 785 7.78 9.07 -21.85
CA VAL A 785 7.94 10.23 -20.97
C VAL A 785 7.37 9.88 -19.60
N ARG A 786 8.09 10.24 -18.54
CA ARG A 786 7.65 10.20 -17.14
C ARG A 786 7.90 11.55 -16.50
N LEU A 787 6.98 12.00 -15.67
CA LEU A 787 7.04 13.25 -14.95
C LEU A 787 6.43 13.04 -13.57
N ASP A 788 7.15 13.34 -12.50
CA ASP A 788 6.62 13.42 -11.15
C ASP A 788 7.11 14.75 -10.57
N LEU A 789 6.20 15.62 -10.15
CA LEU A 789 6.51 16.97 -9.64
C LEU A 789 5.73 17.19 -8.35
N HIS A 790 6.41 17.66 -7.32
CA HIS A 790 5.80 18.16 -6.09
C HIS A 790 6.41 19.52 -5.75
N SER A 791 5.62 20.57 -5.89
CA SER A 791 6.07 21.96 -5.72
C SER A 791 4.93 22.87 -5.30
N LYS A 792 5.20 23.92 -4.52
CA LYS A 792 4.21 24.95 -4.16
C LYS A 792 3.55 25.55 -5.41
N ASP A 793 4.38 25.95 -6.38
CA ASP A 793 3.98 26.56 -7.64
C ASP A 793 4.45 25.71 -8.82
N ALA A 794 3.56 24.87 -9.36
CA ALA A 794 3.90 24.02 -10.49
C ALA A 794 3.81 24.78 -11.83
N ASN A 795 4.97 25.00 -12.45
CA ASN A 795 5.04 25.38 -13.86
C ASN A 795 5.46 24.17 -14.71
N LEU A 796 4.51 23.58 -15.45
CA LEU A 796 4.76 22.41 -16.30
C LEU A 796 5.71 22.70 -17.48
N PHE A 797 5.82 23.96 -17.90
CA PHE A 797 6.52 24.35 -19.12
C PHE A 797 7.60 25.41 -18.89
N GLY A 798 7.82 25.84 -17.66
CA GLY A 798 8.85 26.81 -17.27
C GLY A 798 9.96 26.22 -16.42
N ASP A 799 10.79 27.08 -15.87
CA ASP A 799 11.83 26.67 -14.92
C ASP A 799 11.23 26.22 -13.59
N ILE A 800 11.92 25.28 -12.95
CA ILE A 800 11.55 24.77 -11.64
C ILE A 800 11.85 25.85 -10.61
N ASP A 801 10.85 26.22 -9.81
CA ASP A 801 11.10 27.00 -8.59
C ASP A 801 11.84 26.12 -7.58
N LYS A 802 13.17 26.27 -7.56
CA LYS A 802 14.05 25.43 -6.72
C LYS A 802 13.87 25.65 -5.22
N GLN A 803 13.30 26.79 -4.80
CA GLN A 803 13.09 27.06 -3.37
C GLN A 803 11.83 26.37 -2.84
N ASN A 804 10.79 26.29 -3.65
CA ASN A 804 9.49 25.77 -3.23
C ASN A 804 9.15 24.38 -3.81
N THR A 805 10.10 23.73 -4.50
CA THR A 805 9.94 22.37 -5.01
C THR A 805 10.54 21.36 -4.03
N GLN A 806 9.77 20.37 -3.62
CA GLN A 806 10.29 19.25 -2.82
C GLN A 806 10.96 18.21 -3.72
N PHE A 807 10.36 17.93 -4.87
CA PHE A 807 10.85 16.90 -5.76
C PHE A 807 10.38 17.13 -7.20
N TYR A 808 11.26 16.88 -8.17
CA TYR A 808 10.91 16.85 -9.58
C TYR A 808 11.73 15.80 -10.32
N ASN A 809 11.04 14.79 -10.85
CA ASN A 809 11.60 13.76 -11.69
C ASN A 809 11.01 13.86 -13.09
N TYR A 810 11.88 14.04 -14.08
CA TYR A 810 11.51 13.99 -15.48
C TYR A 810 12.40 13.00 -16.21
N SER A 811 11.79 12.11 -16.98
CA SER A 811 12.54 11.28 -17.92
C SER A 811 11.84 11.23 -19.27
N ASN A 812 12.60 11.40 -20.33
CA ASN A 812 12.17 11.22 -21.70
C ASN A 812 13.17 10.31 -22.40
N LYS A 813 12.69 9.22 -22.99
CA LYS A 813 13.49 8.36 -23.86
C LYS A 813 12.77 8.20 -25.19
N SER A 814 13.40 8.65 -26.26
CA SER A 814 12.91 8.52 -27.63
C SER A 814 13.89 7.68 -28.44
N GLU A 815 13.41 6.55 -28.99
CA GLU A 815 14.22 5.54 -29.67
C GLU A 815 13.65 5.17 -31.04
N PHE A 816 14.52 5.09 -32.04
CA PHE A 816 14.30 4.44 -33.31
C PHE A 816 14.91 3.04 -33.28
N ILE A 817 14.14 2.04 -33.67
CA ILE A 817 14.52 0.64 -33.68
C ILE A 817 14.35 0.14 -35.12
N TYR A 818 15.42 -0.37 -35.72
CA TYR A 818 15.39 -1.01 -37.02
C TYR A 818 15.56 -2.53 -36.85
N GLN A 819 14.56 -3.29 -37.31
CA GLN A 819 14.52 -4.75 -37.27
C GLN A 819 14.02 -5.29 -38.61
N LYS A 820 14.94 -5.82 -39.43
CA LYS A 820 14.59 -6.43 -40.71
C LYS A 820 14.26 -7.90 -40.49
N ASN A 821 13.02 -8.30 -40.81
CA ASN A 821 12.60 -9.70 -40.76
C ASN A 821 13.60 -10.59 -41.53
N ARG A 822 14.13 -11.62 -40.84
CA ARG A 822 15.15 -12.60 -41.27
C ARG A 822 16.62 -12.29 -40.96
N SER A 823 17.04 -11.03 -40.71
CA SER A 823 18.39 -10.76 -40.19
C SER A 823 18.30 -10.59 -38.69
N MET A 824 18.99 -11.42 -37.90
CA MET A 824 19.14 -11.22 -36.45
C MET A 824 19.92 -9.93 -36.07
N SER A 825 20.04 -8.99 -37.00
CA SER A 825 20.69 -7.69 -36.84
C SER A 825 19.69 -6.65 -36.33
N ASN A 826 20.05 -5.98 -35.25
CA ASN A 826 19.24 -4.95 -34.59
C ASN A 826 20.04 -3.65 -34.51
N TYR A 827 19.45 -2.56 -34.96
CA TYR A 827 20.00 -1.22 -34.77
C TYR A 827 19.03 -0.40 -33.93
N ARG A 828 19.56 0.31 -32.94
CA ARG A 828 18.79 1.22 -32.10
C ARG A 828 19.53 2.54 -32.02
N ILE A 829 18.81 3.63 -32.25
CA ILE A 829 19.31 4.98 -31.99
C ILE A 829 18.36 5.60 -30.99
N TYR A 830 18.86 6.13 -29.89
CA TYR A 830 18.00 6.76 -28.91
C TYR A 830 18.62 8.00 -28.28
N TYR A 831 17.74 8.93 -27.94
CA TYR A 831 18.03 10.08 -27.11
C TYR A 831 17.27 9.93 -25.79
N GLN A 832 17.95 10.22 -24.69
CA GLN A 832 17.40 10.14 -23.36
C GLN A 832 17.76 11.40 -22.56
N LYS A 833 16.75 12.07 -22.00
CA LYS A 833 16.90 13.17 -21.05
C LYS A 833 16.33 12.73 -19.72
N ILE A 834 17.11 12.83 -18.66
CA ILE A 834 16.68 12.65 -17.27
C ILE A 834 16.96 13.95 -16.53
N ARG A 835 16.04 14.40 -15.67
CA ARG A 835 16.26 15.47 -14.72
C ARG A 835 15.66 15.04 -13.38
N ASN A 836 16.48 14.96 -12.34
CA ASN A 836 16.09 14.60 -10.99
C ASN A 836 16.47 15.75 -10.06
N PHE A 837 15.47 16.45 -9.55
CA PHE A 837 15.61 17.50 -8.57
C PHE A 837 15.07 17.00 -7.23
N ASN A 838 15.87 17.15 -6.17
CA ASN A 838 15.51 16.79 -4.81
C ASN A 838 15.74 17.98 -3.88
N GLY A 839 14.68 18.47 -3.26
CA GLY A 839 14.68 19.53 -2.25
C GLY A 839 14.35 19.02 -0.84
N MET A 840 14.31 17.71 -0.61
CA MET A 840 14.01 17.08 0.69
C MET A 840 15.24 16.86 1.57
N ASP A 841 16.46 17.07 1.05
CA ASP A 841 17.69 17.01 1.85
C ASP A 841 17.79 18.28 2.70
N VAL A 842 17.87 18.11 4.02
CA VAL A 842 17.93 19.23 4.99
C VAL A 842 19.14 20.13 4.76
N ARG A 843 20.21 19.61 4.15
CA ARG A 843 21.43 20.36 3.85
C ARG A 843 21.26 21.27 2.63
N GLY A 844 20.20 21.12 1.84
CA GLY A 844 19.92 21.92 0.64
C GLY A 844 19.51 21.10 -0.60
N TRP A 845 18.98 21.77 -1.62
CA TRP A 845 18.50 21.10 -2.83
C TRP A 845 19.62 20.65 -3.78
N LYS A 846 19.34 19.60 -4.56
CA LYS A 846 20.18 19.01 -5.60
C LYS A 846 19.40 18.86 -6.90
N ASP A 847 19.94 19.35 -8.03
CA ASP A 847 19.37 19.23 -9.38
C ASP A 847 20.35 18.48 -10.30
N MET A 848 19.99 17.28 -10.72
CA MET A 848 20.79 16.44 -11.62
C MET A 848 20.13 16.35 -13.00
N ILE A 849 20.82 16.80 -14.04
CA ILE A 849 20.37 16.73 -15.43
C ILE A 849 21.31 15.81 -16.21
N SER A 850 20.76 14.87 -16.97
CA SER A 850 21.52 13.92 -17.79
C SER A 850 20.91 13.83 -19.17
N ASN A 851 21.71 14.12 -20.19
CA ASN A 851 21.37 13.92 -21.59
C ASN A 851 22.28 12.85 -22.18
N LYS A 852 21.69 11.82 -22.76
CA LYS A 852 22.39 10.70 -23.38
C LYS A 852 21.90 10.52 -24.82
N PHE A 853 22.82 10.55 -25.76
CA PHE A 853 22.59 10.08 -27.13
C PHE A 853 23.33 8.76 -27.33
N ALA A 854 22.66 7.76 -27.89
CA ALA A 854 23.22 6.43 -28.03
C ALA A 854 22.86 5.80 -29.36
N ILE A 855 23.84 5.18 -30.00
CA ILE A 855 23.70 4.34 -31.18
C ILE A 855 24.15 2.95 -30.77
N GLU A 856 23.27 1.96 -30.84
CA GLU A 856 23.54 0.56 -30.57
C GLU A 856 23.34 -0.23 -31.86
N SER A 857 24.30 -1.08 -32.19
CA SER A 857 24.23 -1.96 -33.35
C SER A 857 24.70 -3.35 -32.93
N SER A 858 23.91 -4.35 -33.30
CA SER A 858 24.28 -5.76 -33.20
C SER A 858 24.05 -6.39 -34.56
N ASN A 859 25.11 -6.78 -35.26
CA ASN A 859 25.05 -7.28 -36.63
C ASN A 859 25.54 -8.71 -36.70
N LYS A 860 24.76 -9.60 -37.33
CA LYS A 860 25.23 -10.93 -37.70
C LYS A 860 26.34 -10.79 -38.75
N PHE A 861 27.52 -11.32 -38.48
CA PHE A 861 28.67 -11.27 -39.39
C PHE A 861 28.85 -12.59 -40.16
N LEU A 862 29.00 -13.71 -39.45
CA LEU A 862 29.15 -15.08 -39.99
C LEU A 862 28.41 -16.05 -39.08
N ASP A 863 27.45 -16.82 -39.61
CA ASP A 863 26.66 -17.79 -38.84
C ASP A 863 26.27 -17.27 -37.44
N ASP A 864 26.78 -17.87 -36.37
CA ASP A 864 26.44 -17.49 -35.00
C ASP A 864 27.33 -16.37 -34.39
N LEU A 865 28.18 -15.72 -35.18
CA LEU A 865 29.00 -14.59 -34.77
C LEU A 865 28.31 -13.24 -35.06
N PHE A 866 28.25 -12.41 -34.03
CA PHE A 866 27.67 -11.08 -34.02
C PHE A 866 28.73 -10.04 -33.65
N ILE A 867 28.73 -8.90 -34.34
CA ILE A 867 29.52 -7.73 -33.98
C ILE A 867 28.62 -6.77 -33.23
N ILE A 868 29.10 -6.24 -32.10
CA ILE A 868 28.42 -5.27 -31.25
C ILE A 868 29.18 -3.96 -31.32
N LEU A 869 28.48 -2.88 -31.64
CA LEU A 869 29.01 -1.52 -31.65
C LEU A 869 28.02 -0.61 -30.92
N ASN A 870 28.46 -0.02 -29.81
CA ASN A 870 27.69 1.01 -29.10
C ASN A 870 28.50 2.30 -29.02
N ILE A 871 27.90 3.42 -29.41
CA ILE A 871 28.47 4.74 -29.29
C ILE A 871 27.53 5.55 -28.42
N ASN A 872 28.02 6.05 -27.29
CA ASN A 872 27.26 6.85 -26.34
C ASN A 872 27.91 8.22 -26.19
N SER A 873 27.12 9.28 -26.25
CA SER A 873 27.51 10.61 -25.81
C SER A 873 26.69 10.98 -24.59
N ASN A 874 27.37 11.34 -23.50
CA ASN A 874 26.75 11.71 -22.23
C ASN A 874 27.10 13.14 -21.87
N ASN A 875 26.11 13.91 -21.43
CA ASN A 875 26.29 15.23 -20.81
C ASN A 875 25.46 15.25 -19.51
N LYS A 876 26.15 15.25 -18.37
CA LYS A 876 25.56 15.27 -17.03
C LYS A 876 25.90 16.57 -16.32
N GLU A 877 24.99 17.10 -15.54
CA GLU A 877 25.14 18.31 -14.75
C GLU A 877 24.53 18.09 -13.38
N SER A 878 25.28 18.37 -12.31
CA SER A 878 24.85 18.25 -10.93
C SER A 878 25.01 19.63 -10.27
N LEU A 879 23.90 20.22 -9.84
CA LEU A 879 23.84 21.53 -9.20
C LEU A 879 23.30 21.41 -7.77
N PHE A 880 23.83 22.19 -6.85
CA PHE A 880 23.51 22.16 -5.43
C PHE A 880 23.25 23.56 -4.90
N SER A 881 22.41 23.68 -3.87
CA SER A 881 22.21 24.94 -3.15
C SER A 881 23.23 25.17 -2.05
N ASN A 882 23.70 24.09 -1.42
CA ASN A 882 24.66 24.16 -0.33
C ASN A 882 26.04 24.53 -0.88
N PRO A 883 26.66 25.64 -0.43
CA PRO A 883 27.98 26.04 -0.90
C PRO A 883 29.09 25.03 -0.54
N ASN A 884 28.86 24.17 0.46
CA ASN A 884 29.79 23.09 0.83
C ASN A 884 29.70 21.87 -0.11
N MET A 885 28.77 21.85 -1.06
CA MET A 885 28.65 20.84 -2.11
C MET A 885 29.10 21.42 -3.45
N ILE A 886 29.74 20.59 -4.29
CA ILE A 886 30.45 21.08 -5.49
C ILE A 886 29.59 20.90 -6.75
N ASN A 887 29.23 22.03 -7.37
CA ASN A 887 28.61 22.09 -8.69
C ASN A 887 29.54 21.53 -9.77
N ARG A 888 29.01 20.69 -10.66
CA ARG A 888 29.84 19.98 -11.63
C ARG A 888 29.11 19.59 -12.91
N ARG A 889 29.88 19.51 -14.00
CA ARG A 889 29.39 19.05 -15.31
C ARG A 889 30.34 18.01 -15.90
N VAL A 890 29.78 16.92 -16.42
CA VAL A 890 30.52 15.83 -17.07
C VAL A 890 30.07 15.72 -18.51
N ARG A 891 31.02 15.78 -19.45
CA ARG A 891 30.77 15.56 -20.88
C ARG A 891 31.70 14.47 -21.39
N GLY A 892 31.17 13.48 -22.09
CA GLY A 892 32.05 12.49 -22.68
C GLY A 892 31.41 11.58 -23.71
N LEU A 893 32.29 10.80 -24.31
CA LEU A 893 31.98 9.79 -25.30
C LEU A 893 32.43 8.43 -24.77
N SER A 894 31.58 7.42 -24.92
CA SER A 894 31.87 6.04 -24.57
C SER A 894 31.58 5.16 -25.76
N ASN A 895 32.61 4.48 -26.24
CA ASN A 895 32.55 3.55 -27.36
C ASN A 895 32.71 2.13 -26.83
N VAL A 896 31.84 1.24 -27.28
CA VAL A 896 31.90 -0.19 -26.98
C VAL A 896 31.99 -0.93 -28.30
N ALA A 897 33.05 -1.70 -28.50
CA ALA A 897 33.19 -2.59 -29.63
C ALA A 897 33.34 -4.02 -29.11
N GLY A 898 32.63 -4.97 -29.69
CA GLY A 898 32.67 -6.34 -29.19
C GLY A 898 32.21 -7.38 -30.19
N PHE A 899 32.43 -8.63 -29.82
CA PHE A 899 32.00 -9.79 -30.56
C PHE A 899 31.15 -10.66 -29.64
N LYS A 900 30.07 -11.20 -30.18
CA LYS A 900 29.25 -12.21 -29.51
C LYS A 900 29.16 -13.43 -30.42
N LYS A 901 29.65 -14.57 -29.96
CA LYS A 901 29.58 -15.83 -30.69
C LYS A 901 28.63 -16.77 -29.96
N LYS A 902 27.61 -17.29 -30.65
CA LYS A 902 26.92 -18.49 -30.18
C LYS A 902 27.69 -19.71 -30.66
N ILE A 903 27.89 -20.68 -29.78
CA ILE A 903 28.58 -21.92 -30.09
C ILE A 903 27.57 -23.04 -29.82
N GLY A 904 26.99 -23.57 -30.90
CA GLY A 904 25.82 -24.45 -30.81
C GLY A 904 24.59 -23.73 -30.25
N SER A 905 23.64 -24.51 -29.73
CA SER A 905 22.41 -23.98 -29.12
C SER A 905 22.57 -23.55 -27.65
N MET A 906 23.68 -23.90 -27.00
CA MET A 906 23.83 -23.82 -25.54
C MET A 906 24.83 -22.77 -25.05
N HIS A 907 25.86 -22.42 -25.83
CA HIS A 907 26.91 -21.52 -25.36
C HIS A 907 26.85 -20.17 -26.07
N ASN A 908 27.04 -19.09 -25.31
CA ASN A 908 27.17 -17.72 -25.80
C ASN A 908 28.41 -17.10 -25.15
N VAL A 909 29.38 -16.70 -25.97
CA VAL A 909 30.55 -15.93 -25.52
C VAL A 909 30.41 -14.52 -26.06
N GLU A 910 30.57 -13.52 -25.21
CA GLU A 910 30.54 -12.10 -25.56
C GLU A 910 31.78 -11.43 -24.99
N THR A 911 32.51 -10.68 -25.81
CA THR A 911 33.67 -9.90 -25.40
C THR A 911 33.48 -8.47 -25.89
N LYS A 912 33.55 -7.50 -24.98
CA LYS A 912 33.39 -6.07 -25.25
C LYS A 912 34.63 -5.32 -24.77
N PHE A 913 35.07 -4.40 -25.60
CA PHE A 913 36.10 -3.43 -25.31
C PHE A 913 35.42 -2.06 -25.15
N ASN A 914 35.56 -1.48 -23.97
CA ASN A 914 34.94 -0.23 -23.58
C ASN A 914 36.01 0.86 -23.55
N PHE A 915 35.81 1.93 -24.30
CA PHE A 915 36.70 3.09 -24.34
C PHE A 915 35.87 4.32 -24.02
N THR A 916 36.15 4.95 -22.88
CA THR A 916 35.42 6.14 -22.42
C THR A 916 36.39 7.30 -22.27
N SER A 917 36.01 8.46 -22.82
CA SER A 917 36.74 9.71 -22.69
C SER A 917 35.77 10.78 -22.21
N GLU A 918 36.03 11.32 -21.04
CA GLU A 918 35.18 12.28 -20.35
C GLU A 918 35.98 13.52 -19.92
N LYS A 919 35.29 14.66 -19.90
CA LYS A 919 35.75 15.94 -19.36
C LYS A 919 34.83 16.30 -18.21
N LEU A 920 35.41 16.50 -17.04
CA LEU A 920 34.75 16.98 -15.85
C LEU A 920 35.07 18.47 -15.66
N PHE A 921 34.05 19.28 -15.41
CA PHE A 921 34.18 20.69 -15.08
C PHE A 921 33.74 20.87 -13.63
N LEU A 922 34.65 21.31 -12.76
CA LEU A 922 34.42 21.62 -11.33
C LEU A 922 34.66 23.12 -11.14
N ASN A 923 33.61 23.93 -10.89
CA ASN A 923 33.74 25.38 -10.69
C ASN A 923 34.75 26.03 -11.68
N ASP A 924 34.60 25.73 -12.98
CA ASP A 924 35.44 26.18 -14.12
C ASP A 924 36.81 25.48 -14.34
N ILE A 925 37.21 24.53 -13.50
CA ILE A 925 38.41 23.70 -13.74
C ILE A 925 38.06 22.47 -14.58
N GLU A 926 38.67 22.34 -15.76
CA GLU A 926 38.57 21.14 -16.61
C GLU A 926 39.54 20.04 -16.16
N LYS A 927 39.03 18.85 -15.86
CA LYS A 927 39.79 17.62 -15.63
C LYS A 927 39.42 16.58 -16.68
N LYS A 928 40.42 15.96 -17.32
CA LYS A 928 40.23 14.90 -18.32
C LYS A 928 40.31 13.53 -17.67
N ILE A 929 39.37 12.66 -17.99
CA ILE A 929 39.28 11.31 -17.46
C ILE A 929 39.14 10.36 -18.64
N SER A 930 39.91 9.29 -18.63
CA SER A 930 39.78 8.23 -19.64
C SER A 930 39.67 6.87 -18.97
N SER A 931 38.91 5.96 -19.56
CA SER A 931 38.70 4.62 -19.05
C SER A 931 38.77 3.63 -20.20
N ASN A 932 39.58 2.60 -20.03
CA ASN A 932 39.70 1.49 -20.97
C ASN A 932 39.36 0.22 -20.22
N GLY A 933 38.36 -0.52 -20.70
CA GLY A 933 37.92 -1.74 -20.05
C GLY A 933 37.64 -2.87 -21.02
N ILE A 934 37.74 -4.09 -20.50
CA ILE A 934 37.37 -5.32 -21.17
C ILE A 934 36.29 -5.99 -20.33
N GLU A 935 35.15 -6.26 -20.96
CA GLU A 935 34.06 -7.04 -20.37
C GLU A 935 33.95 -8.36 -21.15
N MET A 936 34.17 -9.47 -20.46
CA MET A 936 33.95 -10.81 -21.02
C MET A 936 32.74 -11.43 -20.32
N ASN A 937 31.83 -11.96 -21.10
CA ASN A 937 30.60 -12.57 -20.62
C ASN A 937 30.43 -13.94 -21.29
N TYR A 938 30.38 -15.00 -20.50
CA TYR A 938 30.15 -16.36 -20.95
C TYR A 938 28.84 -16.85 -20.35
N LEU A 939 27.87 -17.14 -21.22
CA LEU A 939 26.59 -17.71 -20.85
C LEU A 939 26.45 -19.09 -21.49
N TYR A 940 26.48 -20.12 -20.66
CA TYR A 940 26.05 -21.46 -21.00
C TYR A 940 24.62 -21.66 -20.50
N TYR A 941 23.77 -22.29 -21.30
CA TYR A 941 22.45 -22.73 -20.88
C TYR A 941 22.04 -23.98 -21.65
N ASN A 942 21.45 -24.94 -20.97
CA ASN A 942 20.73 -26.06 -21.54
C ASN A 942 19.41 -26.24 -20.77
N ASN A 943 18.72 -27.37 -20.95
CA ASN A 943 17.42 -27.60 -20.30
C ASN A 943 17.51 -27.79 -18.76
N LYS A 944 18.69 -28.07 -18.21
CA LYS A 944 18.90 -28.38 -16.78
C LYS A 944 19.98 -27.53 -16.10
N SER A 945 20.62 -26.61 -16.80
CA SER A 945 21.74 -25.87 -16.25
C SER A 945 21.96 -24.57 -16.98
N ARG A 946 22.36 -23.55 -16.23
CA ARG A 946 22.69 -22.22 -16.74
C ARG A 946 23.88 -21.68 -15.97
N VAL A 947 24.95 -21.35 -16.66
CA VAL A 947 26.16 -20.77 -16.08
C VAL A 947 26.43 -19.44 -16.77
N ASN A 948 26.58 -18.38 -15.99
CA ASN A 948 26.85 -17.02 -16.43
C ASN A 948 28.11 -16.51 -15.71
N LEU A 949 29.19 -16.33 -16.44
CA LEU A 949 30.45 -15.79 -15.94
C LEU A 949 30.68 -14.44 -16.60
N LYS A 950 30.76 -13.38 -15.80
CA LYS A 950 31.05 -12.02 -16.26
C LYS A 950 32.32 -11.53 -15.59
N LEU A 951 33.37 -11.30 -16.37
CA LEU A 951 34.60 -10.63 -15.96
C LEU A 951 34.58 -9.20 -16.50
N LEU A 952 34.88 -8.24 -15.63
CA LEU A 952 35.06 -6.84 -15.97
C LEU A 952 36.41 -6.38 -15.43
N LEU A 953 37.27 -5.96 -16.34
CA LEU A 953 38.54 -5.31 -16.03
C LEU A 953 38.44 -3.90 -16.60
N ASN A 954 38.57 -2.88 -15.76
CA ASN A 954 38.52 -1.50 -16.22
C ASN A 954 39.67 -0.72 -15.60
N ASP A 955 40.49 -0.07 -16.42
CA ASP A 955 41.54 0.85 -15.98
C ASP A 955 41.05 2.27 -16.22
N VAL A 956 40.82 3.01 -15.13
CA VAL A 956 40.39 4.40 -15.17
C VAL A 956 41.59 5.29 -14.84
N LYS A 957 41.97 6.13 -15.81
CA LYS A 957 42.97 7.19 -15.62
C LYS A 957 42.24 8.49 -15.27
N GLY A 958 42.00 8.68 -13.98
CA GLY A 958 41.40 9.86 -13.39
C GLY A 958 42.29 10.45 -12.30
N TYR A 959 41.66 10.92 -11.23
CA TYR A 959 42.32 11.45 -10.04
C TYR A 959 41.59 10.95 -8.79
N ASP A 960 42.24 11.02 -7.64
CA ASP A 960 41.65 10.56 -6.38
C ASP A 960 40.45 11.42 -5.95
N GLY A 961 39.39 10.80 -5.44
CA GLY A 961 38.15 11.50 -5.10
C GLY A 961 37.34 12.03 -6.28
N MET A 962 37.52 11.49 -7.49
CA MET A 962 36.70 11.88 -8.64
C MET A 962 35.21 11.52 -8.43
N PRO A 963 34.26 12.36 -8.89
CA PRO A 963 32.83 12.12 -8.70
C PRO A 963 32.32 10.83 -9.35
N TYR A 964 31.35 10.16 -8.73
CA TYR A 964 30.77 8.91 -9.23
C TYR A 964 30.09 9.04 -10.60
N GLU A 965 29.73 10.26 -11.03
CA GLU A 965 29.09 10.49 -12.32
C GLU A 965 30.02 10.23 -13.52
N VAL A 966 31.35 10.21 -13.28
CA VAL A 966 32.39 9.95 -14.29
C VAL A 966 32.72 8.45 -14.40
N ALA A 967 33.38 8.06 -15.48
CA ALA A 967 33.86 6.71 -15.77
C ALA A 967 32.79 5.60 -15.60
N ASN A 968 31.51 5.96 -15.84
CA ASN A 968 30.35 5.10 -15.58
C ASN A 968 30.29 4.52 -14.14
N GLY A 969 30.74 5.28 -13.13
CA GLY A 969 30.69 4.88 -11.72
C GLY A 969 31.88 4.04 -11.23
N ASN A 970 32.87 3.79 -12.09
CA ASN A 970 34.11 3.12 -11.70
C ASN A 970 35.06 4.10 -11.00
N ALA A 971 35.81 3.61 -10.01
CA ALA A 971 36.77 4.42 -9.29
C ALA A 971 38.08 4.59 -10.05
N ASN A 972 38.93 5.51 -9.61
CA ASN A 972 40.24 5.75 -10.21
C ASN A 972 41.14 4.51 -10.07
N GLY A 973 41.95 4.23 -11.09
CA GLY A 973 42.81 3.06 -11.16
C GLY A 973 42.11 1.82 -11.72
N VAL A 974 42.67 0.65 -11.39
CA VAL A 974 42.21 -0.63 -11.93
C VAL A 974 41.07 -1.19 -11.07
N THR A 975 39.92 -1.39 -11.70
CA THR A 975 38.78 -2.14 -11.15
C THR A 975 38.77 -3.54 -11.75
N GLN A 976 38.82 -4.56 -10.89
CA GLN A 976 38.65 -5.96 -11.25
C GLN A 976 37.35 -6.45 -10.65
N GLN A 977 36.43 -6.92 -11.47
CA GLN A 977 35.18 -7.49 -11.01
C GLN A 977 34.92 -8.81 -11.73
N LEU A 978 34.62 -9.86 -10.95
CA LEU A 978 34.20 -11.16 -11.45
C LEU A 978 32.85 -11.48 -10.83
N ASN A 979 31.84 -11.70 -11.67
CA ASN A 979 30.53 -12.20 -11.26
C ASN A 979 30.33 -13.57 -11.88
N ALA A 980 30.19 -14.60 -11.06
CA ALA A 980 29.80 -15.93 -11.47
C ALA A 980 28.39 -16.22 -10.96
N SER A 981 27.52 -16.73 -11.81
CA SER A 981 26.18 -17.19 -11.44
C SER A 981 25.94 -18.53 -12.12
N MET A 982 25.59 -19.55 -11.36
CA MET A 982 25.33 -20.90 -11.84
C MET A 982 23.97 -21.34 -11.33
N MET A 983 23.22 -22.05 -12.16
CA MET A 983 21.96 -22.71 -11.82
C MET A 983 22.01 -24.12 -12.39
N PHE A 984 21.66 -25.12 -11.59
CA PHE A 984 21.62 -26.53 -11.97
C PHE A 984 20.32 -27.14 -11.49
N ASP A 985 19.55 -27.74 -12.39
CA ASP A 985 18.37 -28.54 -12.08
C ASP A 985 18.81 -30.00 -11.91
N VAL A 986 18.57 -30.56 -10.74
CA VAL A 986 18.86 -31.95 -10.38
C VAL A 986 17.55 -32.73 -10.47
N GLY A 987 17.41 -33.56 -11.51
CA GLY A 987 16.13 -34.22 -11.82
C GLY A 987 15.10 -33.23 -12.38
N ASN A 988 13.82 -33.46 -12.10
CA ASN A 988 12.72 -32.57 -12.49
C ASN A 988 12.31 -31.60 -11.37
N ASN A 989 12.74 -31.89 -10.14
CA ASN A 989 12.15 -31.33 -8.93
C ASN A 989 13.16 -30.60 -8.05
N PHE A 990 14.46 -30.62 -8.31
CA PHE A 990 15.44 -29.89 -7.49
C PHE A 990 16.23 -28.90 -8.33
N PHE A 991 16.63 -27.79 -7.74
CA PHE A 991 17.53 -26.83 -8.34
C PHE A 991 18.56 -26.30 -7.34
N ILE A 992 19.71 -25.90 -7.85
CA ILE A 992 20.81 -25.31 -7.10
C ILE A 992 21.19 -24.03 -7.82
N LYS A 993 21.19 -22.87 -7.14
CA LYS A 993 21.76 -21.63 -7.65
C LYS A 993 22.97 -21.25 -6.81
N LEU A 994 24.03 -20.81 -7.46
CA LEU A 994 25.25 -20.32 -6.83
C LEU A 994 25.61 -19.00 -7.48
N ASN A 995 25.79 -17.94 -6.71
CA ASN A 995 26.36 -16.69 -7.17
C ASN A 995 27.65 -16.41 -6.40
N ALA A 996 28.65 -15.88 -7.09
CA ALA A 996 29.86 -15.38 -6.47
C ALA A 996 30.22 -14.06 -7.13
N MET A 997 30.49 -13.04 -6.34
CA MET A 997 31.06 -11.78 -6.76
C MET A 997 32.43 -11.61 -6.11
N TYR A 998 33.40 -11.22 -6.91
CA TYR A 998 34.65 -10.66 -6.43
C TYR A 998 34.79 -9.26 -7.02
N LYS A 999 35.15 -8.28 -6.20
CA LYS A 999 35.43 -6.92 -6.62
C LYS A 999 36.67 -6.41 -5.90
N ASN A 1000 37.60 -5.89 -6.67
CA ASN A 1000 38.80 -5.24 -6.17
C ASN A 1000 38.99 -3.92 -6.92
N ASP A 1001 38.82 -2.81 -6.22
CA ASP A 1001 39.12 -1.46 -6.67
C ASP A 1001 39.63 -0.63 -5.48
N ILE A 1002 39.89 0.66 -5.71
CA ILE A 1002 40.38 1.56 -4.65
C ILE A 1002 39.38 1.77 -3.50
N ARG A 1003 38.07 1.51 -3.73
CA ARG A 1003 37.00 1.64 -2.72
C ARG A 1003 36.80 0.34 -1.95
N TYR A 1004 36.89 -0.79 -2.63
CA TYR A 1004 36.61 -2.12 -2.12
C TYR A 1004 37.82 -3.02 -2.35
N LYS A 1005 38.63 -3.24 -1.31
CA LYS A 1005 39.82 -4.09 -1.39
C LYS A 1005 39.45 -5.56 -1.19
N ASN A 1006 39.68 -6.40 -2.20
CA ASN A 1006 39.43 -7.85 -2.17
C ASN A 1006 38.04 -8.25 -1.63
N MET A 1007 37.00 -7.47 -1.97
CA MET A 1007 35.64 -7.78 -1.55
C MET A 1007 35.16 -9.03 -2.27
N MET A 1008 34.72 -10.04 -1.53
CA MET A 1008 34.11 -11.24 -2.08
C MET A 1008 32.78 -11.49 -1.39
N SER A 1009 31.76 -11.80 -2.18
CA SER A 1009 30.49 -12.32 -1.70
C SER A 1009 30.12 -13.59 -2.45
N ILE A 1010 29.58 -14.57 -1.73
CA ILE A 1010 29.09 -15.83 -2.29
C ILE A 1010 27.69 -16.03 -1.75
N SER A 1011 26.73 -16.34 -2.63
CA SER A 1011 25.41 -16.79 -2.23
C SER A 1011 25.08 -18.13 -2.87
N GLY A 1012 24.52 -19.05 -2.10
CA GLY A 1012 24.02 -20.32 -2.60
C GLY A 1012 22.54 -20.47 -2.24
N GLU A 1013 21.74 -21.01 -3.14
CA GLU A 1013 20.32 -21.35 -2.92
C GLU A 1013 20.12 -22.79 -3.39
N LEU A 1014 19.65 -23.65 -2.50
CA LEU A 1014 19.23 -25.02 -2.80
C LEU A 1014 17.71 -25.06 -2.71
N GLY A 1015 17.03 -25.57 -3.73
CA GLY A 1015 15.58 -25.64 -3.71
C GLY A 1015 15.00 -26.85 -4.42
N ALA A 1016 13.71 -27.05 -4.20
CA ALA A 1016 12.91 -28.09 -4.81
C ALA A 1016 11.55 -27.54 -5.24
N ASN A 1017 11.03 -28.01 -6.37
CA ASN A 1017 9.65 -27.85 -6.81
C ASN A 1017 9.04 -29.26 -6.83
N PHE A 1018 7.87 -29.43 -6.23
CA PHE A 1018 7.15 -30.70 -6.17
C PHE A 1018 5.71 -30.52 -6.61
#